data_AF-A0A3L6DVE2-F1
#
_entry.id   AF-A0A3L6DVE2-F1
#
_cell.length_a   1.000
_cell.length_b   1.000
_cell.length_c   1.000
_cell.angle_alpha   90.00
_cell.angle_beta   90.00
_cell.angle_gamma   90.00
#
_symmetry.space_group_name_H-M   'P 1'
#
loop_
_entity.id
_entity.type
_entity.pdbx_description
1 polymer ?
#
loop_
_entity_poly.entity_id
_entity_poly.type
_entity_poly.pdbx_seq_one_letter_code
_entity_poly.pdbx_strand_id
1 'polypeptide(L)'
;MATATAALGRVASPRLVMGYLLFLTVASLLLFSPRAAAQAWQLCGNTGNYTANSTYQSNLESLAKALSANASRSRNLFAEGSVGAVPYVVYALALCRGDTNATACGSCVATGFQDAQQLCPYKNDAAVVYDDCYLRFSNQDFIASTTDNGNDNIILMNTQSVSSPVQAFDAAVVMLLNATGDYAAANSSRFATGEEGFDASYPTIYGLTQCTPDMSSADCRSCLGSIISAMPGSLSGSKGGRIIGTRCNFRYEVYSFFSGAPSLRLPAASPPAPLPSPTAFNVTPTATPPVLGLLQSPHYNYNLWPLSTGRTRTKTGLALAIVLPIIAAVLAISFVCLCFFSRRRKQAREQTPSYSTIAGDMESIESLLFDISTLRAATGNFAESNRLGEGGFGAVYKGILRDGQEIAVKRLSQSSGQGIQELKNELVLVAKLQQKNLVRLVGVCLQEHEKLLVYEYMPNRSIDTILFDPERNKELDWGTRFKIINGIARGLQYLHEDSQLKIIHRDLKASNVLLDSDYTPKISDFGLARLFGGDQTREITSRVVGTYGYMAPEYAMRGHYSIKSDVFSFGVLVLEILTGRRSSGSFNIDQSVDLLSLVWEHWTMGTIAEVMDPSLRGKAPAQQMLKCVHIALLCVQDSPVDRPMMSTVNVMLSSSTSSLQAPLKPVFFIPKSGYYSTVYSESYPTASQTTGAVSPNEVSITELEPR
;
A
#
# COMPACT_ATOMS: atom_id res chain seq x y z
N MET A 1 -16.72 -70.10 12.88
CA MET A 1 -15.81 -69.36 11.95
C MET A 1 -16.64 -68.62 10.92
N ALA A 2 -16.03 -67.77 10.09
CA ALA A 2 -16.64 -66.82 9.16
C ALA A 2 -17.37 -65.65 9.84
N THR A 3 -16.64 -64.55 10.02
CA THR A 3 -17.13 -63.21 10.38
C THR A 3 -17.46 -62.38 9.14
N ALA A 4 -18.13 -61.24 9.33
CA ALA A 4 -18.59 -60.38 8.25
C ALA A 4 -17.45 -59.64 7.52
N THR A 5 -17.68 -59.31 6.24
CA THR A 5 -17.31 -58.01 5.67
C THR A 5 -18.15 -57.74 4.42
N ALA A 6 -18.92 -56.65 4.43
CA ALA A 6 -19.63 -56.14 3.27
C ALA A 6 -19.10 -54.75 2.92
N ALA A 7 -19.30 -54.35 1.66
CA ALA A 7 -18.97 -53.03 1.10
C ALA A 7 -17.48 -52.60 1.12
N LEU A 8 -16.84 -52.70 -0.04
CA LEU A 8 -16.04 -51.61 -0.62
C LEU A 8 -15.86 -51.86 -2.12
N GLY A 9 -16.60 -51.10 -2.94
CA GLY A 9 -16.71 -51.37 -4.39
C GLY A 9 -17.25 -50.21 -5.22
N ARG A 10 -17.05 -48.96 -4.77
CA ARG A 10 -17.38 -47.76 -5.56
C ARG A 10 -16.12 -47.23 -6.24
N VAL A 11 -15.97 -47.54 -7.52
CA VAL A 11 -15.04 -46.83 -8.40
C VAL A 11 -15.39 -45.34 -8.36
N ALA A 12 -14.43 -44.48 -8.02
CA ALA A 12 -14.64 -43.04 -8.02
C ALA A 12 -15.04 -42.59 -9.43
N SER A 13 -16.18 -41.90 -9.56
CA SER A 13 -16.70 -41.55 -10.88
C SER A 13 -15.69 -40.68 -11.65
N PRO A 14 -15.60 -40.78 -12.99
CA PRO A 14 -14.67 -39.98 -13.77
C PRO A 14 -14.89 -38.46 -13.61
N ARG A 15 -16.10 -38.03 -13.22
CA ARG A 15 -16.38 -36.63 -12.83
C ARG A 15 -15.66 -36.22 -11.54
N LEU A 16 -15.52 -37.12 -10.56
CA LEU A 16 -14.81 -36.87 -9.31
C LEU A 16 -13.30 -36.75 -9.55
N VAL A 17 -12.73 -37.68 -10.33
CA VAL A 17 -11.31 -37.68 -10.70
C VAL A 17 -10.97 -36.44 -11.55
N MET A 18 -11.81 -36.11 -12.53
CA MET A 18 -11.65 -34.90 -13.34
C MET A 18 -11.77 -33.64 -12.48
N GLY A 19 -12.71 -33.57 -11.52
CA GLY A 19 -12.81 -32.47 -10.58
C GLY A 19 -11.55 -32.29 -9.71
N TYR A 20 -10.97 -33.38 -9.22
CA TYR A 20 -9.73 -33.36 -8.43
C TYR A 20 -8.53 -32.87 -9.24
N LEU A 21 -8.40 -33.33 -10.50
CA LEU A 21 -7.39 -32.84 -11.44
C LEU A 21 -7.59 -31.35 -11.77
N LEU A 22 -8.84 -30.93 -11.99
CA LEU A 22 -9.16 -29.53 -12.26
C LEU A 22 -8.80 -28.63 -11.07
N PHE A 23 -9.11 -29.07 -9.84
CA PHE A 23 -8.74 -28.39 -8.60
C PHE A 23 -7.21 -28.27 -8.45
N LEU A 24 -6.45 -29.35 -8.71
CA LEU A 24 -4.99 -29.30 -8.72
C LEU A 24 -4.44 -28.35 -9.79
N THR A 25 -5.02 -28.30 -11.00
CA THR A 25 -4.59 -27.34 -12.03
C THR A 25 -4.94 -25.90 -11.69
N VAL A 26 -6.08 -25.63 -11.05
CA VAL A 26 -6.46 -24.29 -10.60
C VAL A 26 -5.58 -23.83 -9.44
N ALA A 27 -5.30 -24.70 -8.46
CA ALA A 27 -4.34 -24.42 -7.40
C ALA A 27 -2.92 -24.15 -7.96
N SER A 28 -2.50 -24.91 -8.97
CA SER A 28 -1.22 -24.67 -9.68
C SER A 28 -1.22 -23.33 -10.42
N LEU A 29 -2.32 -22.96 -11.09
CA LEU A 29 -2.45 -21.67 -11.79
C LEU A 29 -2.48 -20.48 -10.83
N LEU A 30 -3.11 -20.62 -9.65
CA LEU A 30 -3.09 -19.60 -8.61
C LEU A 30 -1.67 -19.34 -8.10
N LEU A 31 -0.84 -20.37 -7.96
CA LEU A 31 0.59 -20.26 -7.64
C LEU A 31 1.43 -19.60 -8.75
N PHE A 32 0.91 -19.48 -9.98
CA PHE A 32 1.53 -18.75 -11.10
C PHE A 32 0.81 -17.44 -11.45
N SER A 33 -0.05 -16.94 -10.57
CA SER A 33 -0.52 -15.54 -10.65
C SER A 33 0.71 -14.62 -10.59
N PRO A 34 0.87 -13.64 -11.49
CA PRO A 34 1.92 -12.64 -11.32
C PRO A 34 1.68 -11.92 -9.97
N ARG A 35 2.72 -11.86 -9.12
CA ARG A 35 2.72 -11.01 -7.92
C ARG A 35 2.22 -9.63 -8.35
N ALA A 36 1.20 -9.12 -7.68
CA ALA A 36 0.75 -7.75 -7.91
C ALA A 36 1.95 -6.81 -7.65
N ALA A 37 2.11 -5.78 -8.50
CA ALA A 37 3.20 -4.83 -8.36
C ALA A 37 3.22 -4.26 -6.94
N ALA A 38 4.36 -4.39 -6.27
CA ALA A 38 4.53 -3.91 -4.90
C ALA A 38 4.49 -2.37 -4.86
N GLN A 39 4.18 -1.81 -3.68
CA GLN A 39 4.27 -0.37 -3.48
C GLN A 39 5.73 0.10 -3.65
N ALA A 40 5.94 1.07 -4.54
CA ALA A 40 7.21 1.76 -4.71
C ALA A 40 7.32 2.96 -3.76
N TRP A 41 8.53 3.21 -3.27
CA TRP A 41 8.98 4.51 -2.75
C TRP A 41 10.16 4.99 -3.59
N GLN A 42 10.24 6.28 -3.90
CA GLN A 42 11.30 6.85 -4.73
C GLN A 42 12.05 8.00 -4.07
N LEU A 43 13.33 8.15 -4.42
CA LEU A 43 14.11 9.37 -4.24
C LEU A 43 14.59 9.84 -5.62
N CYS A 44 14.34 11.10 -5.98
CA CYS A 44 14.78 11.69 -7.24
C CYS A 44 15.91 12.68 -6.97
N GLY A 45 17.15 12.31 -7.28
CA GLY A 45 18.34 13.11 -6.97
C GLY A 45 18.46 14.40 -7.78
N ASN A 46 19.45 15.24 -7.47
CA ASN A 46 19.61 16.57 -8.05
C ASN A 46 20.87 16.74 -8.92
N THR A 47 21.46 15.65 -9.40
CA THR A 47 22.65 15.63 -10.28
C THR A 47 22.37 16.00 -11.76
N GLY A 48 21.29 16.75 -11.98
CA GLY A 48 20.78 17.16 -13.30
C GLY A 48 19.74 16.20 -13.90
N ASN A 49 19.39 16.49 -15.16
CA ASN A 49 18.45 15.71 -15.96
C ASN A 49 19.11 15.27 -17.28
N TYR A 50 18.60 14.20 -17.90
CA TYR A 50 18.92 13.80 -19.27
C TYR A 50 17.80 14.22 -20.24
N THR A 51 18.06 14.17 -21.54
CA THR A 51 17.03 14.44 -22.56
C THR A 51 16.43 13.14 -23.12
N ALA A 52 15.18 13.18 -23.54
CA ALA A 52 14.52 12.05 -24.21
C ALA A 52 15.32 11.61 -25.45
N ASN A 53 15.43 10.30 -25.65
CA ASN A 53 16.22 9.66 -26.73
C ASN A 53 17.73 9.97 -26.70
N SER A 54 18.27 10.38 -25.54
CA SER A 54 19.71 10.61 -25.37
C SER A 54 20.52 9.31 -25.21
N THR A 55 21.84 9.41 -25.44
CA THR A 55 22.81 8.35 -25.13
C THR A 55 22.71 7.88 -23.68
N TYR A 56 22.46 8.80 -22.72
CA TYR A 56 22.25 8.44 -21.31
C TYR A 56 21.03 7.54 -21.13
N GLN A 57 19.89 7.86 -21.76
CA GLN A 57 18.69 7.00 -21.71
C GLN A 57 18.98 5.61 -22.30
N SER A 58 19.66 5.54 -23.46
CA SER A 58 20.04 4.26 -24.08
C SER A 58 20.98 3.42 -23.19
N ASN A 59 21.88 4.08 -22.44
CA ASN A 59 22.77 3.42 -21.50
C ASN A 59 22.00 2.90 -20.26
N LEU A 60 21.07 3.70 -19.72
CA LEU A 60 20.20 3.31 -18.61
C LEU A 60 19.30 2.12 -18.98
N GLU A 61 18.67 2.15 -20.15
CA GLU A 61 17.85 1.05 -20.66
C GLU A 61 18.65 -0.23 -20.94
N SER A 62 19.95 -0.12 -21.20
CA SER A 62 20.85 -1.26 -21.36
C SER A 62 21.26 -1.83 -20.00
N LEU A 63 21.60 -0.95 -19.05
CA LEU A 63 21.97 -1.29 -17.68
C LEU A 63 20.80 -1.93 -16.92
N ALA A 64 19.57 -1.46 -17.11
CA ALA A 64 18.35 -2.05 -16.53
C ALA A 64 18.14 -3.52 -16.95
N LYS A 65 18.36 -3.83 -18.24
CA LYS A 65 18.28 -5.19 -18.80
C LYS A 65 19.42 -6.07 -18.27
N ALA A 66 20.62 -5.50 -18.07
CA ALA A 66 21.75 -6.21 -17.50
C ALA A 66 21.56 -6.54 -16.01
N LEU A 67 21.20 -5.56 -15.18
CA LEU A 67 21.08 -5.71 -13.72
C LEU A 67 19.93 -6.62 -13.32
N SER A 68 18.75 -6.52 -13.94
CA SER A 68 17.63 -7.44 -13.66
C SER A 68 18.00 -8.90 -13.92
N ALA A 69 18.69 -9.16 -15.05
CA ALA A 69 19.20 -10.49 -15.37
C ALA A 69 20.39 -10.92 -14.49
N ASN A 70 21.26 -10.00 -14.06
CA ASN A 70 22.42 -10.30 -13.21
C ASN A 70 22.00 -10.58 -11.77
N ALA A 71 21.15 -9.75 -11.17
CA ALA A 71 20.62 -9.93 -9.81
C ALA A 71 19.85 -11.26 -9.70
N SER A 72 19.03 -11.60 -10.70
CA SER A 72 18.35 -12.90 -10.80
C SER A 72 19.29 -14.10 -10.93
N ARG A 73 20.56 -13.92 -11.36
CA ARG A 73 21.57 -14.99 -11.43
C ARG A 73 22.54 -14.98 -10.25
N SER A 74 22.53 -13.91 -9.45
CA SER A 74 23.39 -13.72 -8.29
C SER A 74 22.91 -14.57 -7.12
N ARG A 75 23.82 -15.31 -6.48
CA ARG A 75 23.48 -16.13 -5.29
C ARG A 75 22.97 -15.29 -4.12
N ASN A 76 23.39 -14.03 -4.06
CA ASN A 76 23.03 -13.08 -3.01
C ASN A 76 22.03 -12.03 -3.51
N LEU A 77 21.38 -12.28 -4.66
CA LEU A 77 20.33 -11.44 -5.25
C LEU A 77 20.72 -9.95 -5.43
N PHE A 78 22.00 -9.70 -5.69
CA PHE A 78 22.61 -8.39 -5.86
C PHE A 78 23.32 -8.30 -7.22
N ALA A 79 23.23 -7.15 -7.87
CA ALA A 79 24.05 -6.79 -9.02
C ALA A 79 24.27 -5.28 -9.11
N GLU A 80 25.45 -4.90 -9.58
CA GLU A 80 25.83 -3.51 -9.90
C GLU A 80 26.52 -3.45 -11.25
N GLY A 81 26.80 -2.23 -11.73
CA GLY A 81 27.62 -1.99 -12.90
C GLY A 81 27.43 -0.60 -13.49
N SER A 82 28.12 -0.34 -14.60
CA SER A 82 28.00 0.91 -15.34
C SER A 82 28.00 0.70 -16.86
N VAL A 83 27.41 1.63 -17.60
CA VAL A 83 27.38 1.66 -19.07
C VAL A 83 27.63 3.09 -19.57
N GLY A 84 28.45 3.22 -20.61
CA GLY A 84 28.76 4.50 -21.25
C GLY A 84 30.06 5.15 -20.78
N ALA A 85 30.23 6.42 -21.15
CA ALA A 85 31.37 7.25 -20.76
C ALA A 85 30.88 8.70 -20.55
N VAL A 86 31.61 9.48 -19.74
CA VAL A 86 31.29 10.88 -19.42
C VAL A 86 31.07 11.70 -20.72
N PRO A 87 29.99 12.50 -20.84
CA PRO A 87 29.00 12.86 -19.81
C PRO A 87 27.77 11.92 -19.73
N TYR A 88 27.74 10.83 -20.50
CA TYR A 88 26.59 9.93 -20.64
C TYR A 88 26.73 8.60 -19.88
N VAL A 89 27.68 8.50 -18.95
CA VAL A 89 27.86 7.31 -18.12
C VAL A 89 26.69 7.16 -17.14
N VAL A 90 26.21 5.92 -16.99
CA VAL A 90 25.20 5.53 -16.00
C VAL A 90 25.84 4.50 -15.09
N TYR A 91 25.79 4.73 -13.78
CA TYR A 91 26.12 3.77 -12.73
C TYR A 91 24.82 3.29 -12.09
N ALA A 92 24.75 2.02 -11.69
CA ALA A 92 23.59 1.51 -10.94
C ALA A 92 23.94 0.31 -10.05
N LEU A 93 23.13 0.13 -9.01
CA LEU A 93 23.06 -1.10 -8.23
C LEU A 93 21.62 -1.51 -7.97
N ALA A 94 21.43 -2.82 -7.74
CA ALA A 94 20.15 -3.42 -7.37
C ALA A 94 20.38 -4.53 -6.33
N LEU A 95 19.61 -4.50 -5.25
CA LEU A 95 19.68 -5.42 -4.11
C LEU A 95 18.27 -5.94 -3.78
N CYS A 96 18.04 -7.24 -3.90
CA CYS A 96 16.79 -7.85 -3.44
C CYS A 96 16.92 -8.42 -2.03
N ARG A 97 15.78 -8.57 -1.34
CA ARG A 97 15.73 -9.08 0.03
C ARG A 97 16.12 -10.57 0.08
N GLY A 98 16.96 -10.96 1.04
CA GLY A 98 17.62 -12.28 1.05
C GLY A 98 16.71 -13.52 1.17
N ASP A 99 15.44 -13.34 1.53
CA ASP A 99 14.39 -14.38 1.56
C ASP A 99 13.57 -14.46 0.25
N THR A 100 13.88 -13.63 -0.75
CA THR A 100 13.16 -13.54 -2.03
C THR A 100 13.63 -14.59 -3.04
N ASN A 101 12.76 -15.03 -3.94
CA ASN A 101 13.15 -15.92 -5.04
C ASN A 101 13.88 -15.16 -6.16
N ALA A 102 14.95 -15.74 -6.71
CA ALA A 102 15.71 -15.23 -7.86
C ALA A 102 14.86 -14.65 -9.00
N THR A 103 13.80 -15.35 -9.42
CA THR A 103 12.90 -14.90 -10.50
C THR A 103 12.10 -13.67 -10.10
N ALA A 104 11.62 -13.61 -8.84
CA ALA A 104 10.91 -12.46 -8.31
C ALA A 104 11.85 -11.25 -8.15
N CYS A 105 13.10 -11.47 -7.74
CA CYS A 105 14.13 -10.44 -7.70
C CYS A 105 14.37 -9.82 -9.08
N GLY A 106 14.61 -10.63 -10.12
CA GLY A 106 14.76 -10.14 -11.50
C GLY A 106 13.55 -9.35 -12.00
N SER A 107 12.33 -9.79 -11.68
CA SER A 107 11.09 -9.06 -11.98
C SER A 107 10.98 -7.73 -11.21
N CYS A 108 11.32 -7.72 -9.92
CA CYS A 108 11.28 -6.52 -9.08
C CYS A 108 12.24 -5.44 -9.60
N VAL A 109 13.48 -5.81 -9.91
CA VAL A 109 14.49 -4.90 -10.47
C VAL A 109 14.06 -4.39 -11.86
N ALA A 110 13.51 -5.25 -12.73
CA ALA A 110 13.05 -4.85 -14.06
C ALA A 110 11.88 -3.85 -13.99
N THR A 111 10.88 -4.09 -13.14
CA THR A 111 9.77 -3.14 -12.89
C THR A 111 10.31 -1.84 -12.29
N GLY A 112 11.21 -1.94 -11.32
CA GLY A 112 11.75 -0.77 -10.62
C GLY A 112 12.51 0.21 -11.50
N PHE A 113 13.23 -0.25 -12.53
CA PHE A 113 13.83 0.67 -13.51
C PHE A 113 12.75 1.40 -14.34
N GLN A 114 11.63 0.75 -14.67
CA GLN A 114 10.51 1.36 -15.40
C GLN A 114 9.75 2.35 -14.51
N ASP A 115 9.52 2.01 -13.24
CA ASP A 115 8.88 2.89 -12.27
C ASP A 115 9.78 4.08 -11.92
N ALA A 116 11.11 3.91 -11.83
CA ALA A 116 12.04 5.01 -11.66
C ALA A 116 11.97 6.03 -12.81
N GLN A 117 11.83 5.57 -14.06
CA GLN A 117 11.65 6.46 -15.22
C GLN A 117 10.27 7.16 -15.26
N GLN A 118 9.26 6.62 -14.57
CA GLN A 118 7.93 7.24 -14.44
C GLN A 118 7.84 8.21 -13.25
N LEU A 119 8.41 7.84 -12.10
CA LEU A 119 8.33 8.58 -10.83
C LEU A 119 9.41 9.67 -10.72
N CYS A 120 10.57 9.46 -11.35
CA CYS A 120 11.67 10.43 -11.47
C CYS A 120 11.97 10.72 -12.96
N PRO A 121 11.01 11.27 -13.72
CA PRO A 121 11.13 11.41 -15.17
C PRO A 121 12.34 12.26 -15.56
N TYR A 122 13.15 11.71 -16.48
CA TYR A 122 14.37 12.34 -17.01
C TYR A 122 15.47 12.70 -16.00
N LYS A 123 15.42 12.19 -14.76
CA LYS A 123 16.43 12.47 -13.72
C LYS A 123 17.73 11.70 -13.92
N ASN A 124 18.88 12.33 -13.67
CA ASN A 124 20.20 11.70 -13.74
C ASN A 124 20.57 10.86 -12.50
N ASP A 125 19.79 10.92 -11.42
CA ASP A 125 19.93 10.07 -10.24
C ASP A 125 18.54 9.76 -9.70
N ALA A 126 18.25 8.48 -9.48
CA ALA A 126 17.02 8.03 -8.88
C ALA A 126 17.20 6.70 -8.14
N ALA A 127 16.62 6.59 -6.96
CA ALA A 127 16.45 5.33 -6.23
C ALA A 127 14.96 4.94 -6.19
N VAL A 128 14.67 3.64 -6.29
CA VAL A 128 13.33 3.06 -6.12
C VAL A 128 13.40 1.85 -5.21
N VAL A 129 12.44 1.74 -4.30
CA VAL A 129 12.40 0.77 -3.22
C VAL A 129 11.03 0.12 -3.14
N TYR A 130 11.01 -1.21 -3.00
CA TYR A 130 9.84 -2.04 -2.72
C TYR A 130 10.10 -2.89 -1.46
N ASP A 131 9.11 -3.69 -1.03
CA ASP A 131 9.32 -4.65 0.07
C ASP A 131 10.29 -5.80 -0.30
N ASP A 132 10.39 -6.14 -1.58
CA ASP A 132 11.19 -7.26 -2.13
C ASP A 132 12.56 -6.82 -2.71
N CYS A 133 12.73 -5.55 -3.11
CA CYS A 133 14.02 -5.04 -3.65
C CYS A 133 14.23 -3.52 -3.58
N TYR A 134 15.50 -3.11 -3.57
CA TYR A 134 16.01 -1.75 -3.73
C TYR A 134 16.79 -1.64 -5.06
N LEU A 135 16.72 -0.50 -5.73
CA LEU A 135 17.67 -0.12 -6.79
C LEU A 135 18.00 1.37 -6.72
N ARG A 136 19.15 1.74 -7.28
CA ARG A 136 19.51 3.13 -7.60
C ARG A 136 20.31 3.19 -8.88
N PHE A 137 20.16 4.28 -9.63
CA PHE A 137 21.09 4.67 -10.68
C PHE A 137 21.51 6.14 -10.51
N SER A 138 22.69 6.49 -11.05
CA SER A 138 23.22 7.86 -11.04
C SER A 138 24.14 8.12 -12.24
N ASN A 139 24.38 9.39 -12.57
CA ASN A 139 25.49 9.84 -13.41
C ASN A 139 26.80 10.05 -12.62
N GLN A 140 26.76 9.95 -11.29
CA GLN A 140 27.93 9.96 -10.40
C GLN A 140 28.34 8.53 -10.03
N ASP A 141 29.63 8.31 -9.78
CA ASP A 141 30.15 7.00 -9.38
C ASP A 141 29.93 6.72 -7.88
N PHE A 142 28.69 6.39 -7.52
CA PHE A 142 28.33 6.00 -6.16
C PHE A 142 28.63 4.52 -5.85
N ILE A 143 29.00 3.72 -6.87
CA ILE A 143 29.34 2.30 -6.68
C ILE A 143 30.81 2.10 -6.29
N ALA A 144 31.71 3.03 -6.66
CA ALA A 144 33.12 3.02 -6.26
C ALA A 144 33.36 3.14 -4.74
N SER A 145 32.39 3.63 -3.96
CA SER A 145 32.47 3.66 -2.49
C SER A 145 31.47 2.71 -1.86
N THR A 146 31.96 1.73 -1.11
CA THR A 146 31.14 0.77 -0.35
C THR A 146 30.71 1.31 1.02
N THR A 147 31.34 2.38 1.51
CA THR A 147 31.06 2.98 2.82
C THR A 147 30.08 4.16 2.75
N ASP A 148 29.82 4.70 1.56
CA ASP A 148 28.80 5.73 1.34
C ASP A 148 27.41 5.09 1.24
N ASN A 149 26.62 5.19 2.32
CA ASN A 149 25.22 4.73 2.34
C ASN A 149 24.26 5.69 1.60
N GLY A 150 24.74 6.85 1.14
CA GLY A 150 23.94 7.99 0.70
C GLY A 150 23.46 8.84 1.87
N ASN A 151 23.42 10.16 1.66
CA ASN A 151 22.93 11.12 2.66
C ASN A 151 21.42 10.99 2.90
N ASP A 152 20.65 10.62 1.86
CA ASP A 152 19.19 10.56 1.88
C ASP A 152 18.69 9.14 2.20
N ASN A 153 18.65 8.78 3.49
CA ASN A 153 18.06 7.52 3.94
C ASN A 153 16.52 7.61 3.91
N ILE A 154 15.83 6.62 3.31
CA ILE A 154 14.38 6.53 3.41
C ILE A 154 14.01 5.94 4.77
N ILE A 155 13.35 6.74 5.61
CA ILE A 155 12.82 6.31 6.91
C ILE A 155 11.32 6.03 6.76
N LEU A 156 10.88 4.84 7.16
CA LEU A 156 9.47 4.44 7.13
C LEU A 156 9.08 3.93 8.52
N MET A 157 7.98 4.43 9.07
CA MET A 157 7.51 4.09 10.42
C MET A 157 6.04 3.71 10.45
N ASN A 158 5.69 2.81 11.37
CA ASN A 158 4.33 2.52 11.77
C ASN A 158 3.85 3.67 12.66
N THR A 159 2.83 4.41 12.21
CA THR A 159 2.32 5.59 12.93
C THR A 159 1.66 5.27 14.27
N GLN A 160 1.38 3.98 14.55
CA GLN A 160 0.94 3.54 15.86
C GLN A 160 2.12 3.30 16.81
N SER A 161 2.12 3.99 17.94
CA SER A 161 3.05 3.74 19.05
C SER A 161 2.73 2.44 19.79
N VAL A 162 3.73 1.81 20.42
CA VAL A 162 3.54 0.69 21.33
C VAL A 162 2.77 1.11 22.60
N SER A 163 1.99 0.18 23.14
CA SER A 163 1.29 0.33 24.43
C SER A 163 2.17 -0.03 25.64
N SER A 164 3.34 -0.61 25.39
CA SER A 164 4.33 -1.01 26.39
C SER A 164 5.31 0.13 26.69
N PRO A 165 6.13 0.05 27.76
CA PRO A 165 7.10 1.11 28.07
C PRO A 165 8.09 1.34 26.91
N VAL A 166 7.99 2.51 26.26
CA VAL A 166 8.75 2.85 25.04
C VAL A 166 10.24 2.58 25.17
N GLN A 167 10.86 2.99 26.29
CA GLN A 167 12.29 2.79 26.54
C GLN A 167 12.69 1.30 26.56
N ALA A 168 11.83 0.41 27.05
CA ALA A 168 12.09 -1.04 27.08
C ALA A 168 11.89 -1.67 25.70
N PHE A 169 10.85 -1.25 24.97
CA PHE A 169 10.60 -1.71 23.60
C PHE A 169 11.71 -1.27 22.63
N ASP A 170 12.11 0.00 22.68
CA ASP A 170 13.21 0.52 21.86
C ASP A 170 14.53 -0.17 22.18
N ALA A 171 14.80 -0.48 23.46
CA ALA A 171 15.98 -1.25 23.86
C ALA A 171 15.98 -2.69 23.30
N ALA A 172 14.82 -3.37 23.30
CA ALA A 172 14.66 -4.69 22.69
C ALA A 172 14.85 -4.64 21.16
N VAL A 173 14.22 -3.68 20.48
CA VAL A 173 14.43 -3.47 19.03
C VAL A 173 15.90 -3.21 18.72
N VAL A 174 16.59 -2.35 19.48
CA VAL A 174 18.03 -2.09 19.31
C VAL A 174 18.87 -3.34 19.61
N MET A 175 18.49 -4.21 20.55
CA MET A 175 19.16 -5.48 20.81
C MET A 175 19.02 -6.43 19.62
N LEU A 176 17.80 -6.66 19.15
CA LEU A 176 17.49 -7.51 18.00
C LEU A 176 18.15 -7.03 16.70
N LEU A 177 18.14 -5.72 16.43
CA LEU A 177 18.77 -5.15 15.26
C LEU A 177 20.31 -5.22 15.32
N ASN A 178 20.92 -5.05 16.50
CA ASN A 178 22.35 -5.26 16.64
C ASN A 178 22.72 -6.74 16.45
N ALA A 179 22.04 -7.67 17.14
CA ALA A 179 22.32 -9.10 17.05
C ALA A 179 22.16 -9.65 15.62
N THR A 180 21.08 -9.26 14.92
CA THR A 180 20.91 -9.59 13.50
C THR A 180 21.97 -8.91 12.64
N GLY A 181 22.34 -7.66 12.93
CA GLY A 181 23.38 -6.93 12.18
C GLY A 181 24.78 -7.53 12.32
N ASP A 182 25.14 -8.06 13.49
CA ASP A 182 26.36 -8.84 13.70
C ASP A 182 26.34 -10.14 12.88
N TYR A 183 25.20 -10.83 12.81
CA TYR A 183 25.03 -12.03 11.99
C TYR A 183 25.07 -11.72 10.49
N ALA A 184 24.42 -10.64 10.03
CA ALA A 184 24.44 -10.19 8.64
C ALA A 184 25.86 -9.82 8.20
N ALA A 185 26.61 -9.09 9.03
CA ALA A 185 28.00 -8.75 8.79
C ALA A 185 28.91 -9.99 8.69
N ALA A 186 28.69 -11.00 9.52
CA ALA A 186 29.43 -12.27 9.46
C ALA A 186 29.06 -13.12 8.24
N ASN A 187 27.81 -13.08 7.78
CA ASN A 187 27.30 -13.93 6.70
C ASN A 187 27.70 -13.42 5.31
N SER A 188 28.08 -14.32 4.40
CA SER A 188 28.43 -14.02 3.01
C SER A 188 27.25 -13.57 2.16
N SER A 189 26.00 -13.76 2.61
CA SER A 189 24.79 -13.17 2.00
C SER A 189 24.58 -11.70 2.37
N ARG A 190 25.27 -11.19 3.40
CA ARG A 190 25.02 -9.89 4.05
C ARG A 190 23.57 -9.68 4.51
N PHE A 191 22.88 -10.76 4.87
CA PHE A 191 21.45 -10.75 5.24
C PHE A 191 21.22 -11.54 6.53
N ALA A 192 20.38 -11.02 7.42
CA ALA A 192 19.92 -11.71 8.62
C ALA A 192 18.47 -11.35 8.98
N THR A 193 17.80 -12.30 9.61
CA THR A 193 16.46 -12.18 10.19
C THR A 193 16.49 -12.65 11.63
N GLY A 194 15.60 -12.14 12.49
CA GLY A 194 15.55 -12.54 13.89
C GLY A 194 14.19 -12.31 14.52
N GLU A 195 13.98 -12.95 15.65
CA GLU A 195 12.84 -12.70 16.53
C GLU A 195 13.26 -12.68 18.00
N GLU A 196 12.69 -11.76 18.77
CA GLU A 196 12.91 -11.57 20.21
C GLU A 196 11.58 -11.61 20.96
N GLY A 197 11.49 -12.38 22.04
CA GLY A 197 10.31 -12.36 22.91
C GLY A 197 10.28 -11.09 23.76
N PHE A 198 9.13 -10.42 23.88
CA PHE A 198 9.04 -9.14 24.60
C PHE A 198 8.03 -9.16 25.75
N ASP A 199 6.72 -8.94 25.50
CA ASP A 199 5.72 -8.88 26.57
C ASP A 199 4.35 -9.46 26.17
N ALA A 200 3.35 -9.37 27.05
CA ALA A 200 2.01 -9.90 26.80
C ALA A 200 1.21 -9.11 25.73
N SER A 201 1.59 -7.88 25.41
CA SER A 201 0.97 -7.05 24.36
C SER A 201 1.61 -7.32 22.99
N TYR A 202 2.92 -7.53 22.98
CA TYR A 202 3.73 -7.85 21.80
C TYR A 202 4.60 -9.08 22.12
N PRO A 203 4.04 -10.31 21.99
CA PRO A 203 4.75 -11.54 22.37
C PRO A 203 6.05 -11.79 21.62
N THR A 204 6.23 -11.17 20.46
CA THR A 204 7.43 -11.30 19.63
C THR A 204 7.65 -10.04 18.79
N ILE A 205 8.87 -9.52 18.85
CA ILE A 205 9.39 -8.48 17.94
C ILE A 205 10.17 -9.20 16.84
N TYR A 206 9.92 -8.82 15.59
CA TYR A 206 10.58 -9.37 14.41
C TYR A 206 11.55 -8.35 13.82
N GLY A 207 12.74 -8.78 13.41
CA GLY A 207 13.81 -7.92 12.90
C GLY A 207 14.49 -8.49 11.67
N LEU A 208 15.00 -7.59 10.82
CA LEU A 208 15.73 -7.91 9.59
C LEU A 208 16.79 -6.83 9.37
N THR A 209 18.01 -7.25 9.04
CA THR A 209 19.13 -6.37 8.66
C THR A 209 19.79 -6.88 7.38
N GLN A 210 20.18 -5.97 6.49
CA GLN A 210 20.82 -6.32 5.23
C GLN A 210 21.83 -5.25 4.77
N CYS A 211 22.93 -5.69 4.18
CA CYS A 211 23.90 -4.85 3.45
C CYS A 211 24.04 -5.30 1.99
N THR A 212 24.67 -4.49 1.13
CA THR A 212 25.07 -4.94 -0.21
C THR A 212 26.20 -5.99 -0.10
N PRO A 213 26.11 -7.15 -0.79
CA PRO A 213 27.06 -8.27 -0.67
C PRO A 213 28.54 -8.01 -1.03
N ASP A 214 28.84 -6.89 -1.68
CA ASP A 214 30.19 -6.41 -1.99
C ASP A 214 30.93 -5.82 -0.77
N MET A 215 30.20 -5.37 0.26
CA MET A 215 30.78 -4.79 1.47
C MET A 215 31.58 -5.83 2.27
N SER A 216 32.68 -5.40 2.92
CA SER A 216 33.34 -6.24 3.93
C SER A 216 32.43 -6.44 5.15
N SER A 217 32.78 -7.39 6.03
CA SER A 217 32.06 -7.59 7.29
C SER A 217 32.14 -6.36 8.19
N ALA A 218 33.29 -5.67 8.22
CA ALA A 218 33.49 -4.45 8.99
C ALA A 218 32.64 -3.29 8.45
N ASP A 219 32.64 -3.08 7.12
CA ASP A 219 31.88 -1.98 6.50
C ASP A 219 30.37 -2.19 6.66
N CYS A 220 29.89 -3.41 6.42
CA CYS A 220 28.49 -3.78 6.65
C CYS A 220 28.09 -3.55 8.12
N ARG A 221 28.92 -3.98 9.08
CA ARG A 221 28.60 -3.78 10.50
C ARG A 221 28.61 -2.31 10.91
N SER A 222 29.54 -1.52 10.37
CA SER A 222 29.64 -0.08 10.57
C SER A 222 28.41 0.65 10.02
N CYS A 223 28.03 0.36 8.78
CA CYS A 223 26.84 0.91 8.13
C CYS A 223 25.57 0.60 8.93
N LEU A 224 25.34 -0.68 9.29
CA LEU A 224 24.20 -1.08 10.11
C LEU A 224 24.22 -0.41 11.49
N GLY A 225 25.39 -0.31 12.14
CA GLY A 225 25.53 0.41 13.40
C GLY A 225 25.15 1.88 13.31
N SER A 226 25.53 2.55 12.21
CA SER A 226 25.18 3.96 11.95
C SER A 226 23.67 4.15 11.83
N ILE A 227 22.98 3.37 10.99
CA ILE A 227 21.52 3.51 10.86
C ILE A 227 20.77 3.06 12.13
N ILE A 228 21.23 2.01 12.85
CA ILE A 228 20.62 1.60 14.13
C ILE A 228 20.76 2.72 15.18
N SER A 229 21.90 3.42 15.24
CA SER A 229 22.10 4.54 16.17
C SER A 229 21.21 5.75 15.89
N ALA A 230 20.69 5.88 14.66
CA ALA A 230 19.73 6.92 14.30
C ALA A 230 18.27 6.58 14.72
N MET A 231 17.98 5.31 15.07
CA MET A 231 16.63 4.86 15.44
C MET A 231 15.96 5.73 16.51
N PRO A 232 16.59 6.09 17.66
CA PRO A 232 15.90 6.81 18.73
C PRO A 232 15.41 8.21 18.32
N GLY A 233 16.07 8.84 17.34
CA GLY A 233 15.67 10.16 16.83
C GLY A 233 14.54 10.14 15.81
N SER A 234 14.15 8.96 15.30
CA SER A 234 13.24 8.86 14.14
C SER A 234 12.16 7.78 14.24
N LEU A 235 12.34 6.76 15.09
CA LEU A 235 11.48 5.57 15.17
C LEU A 235 11.06 5.21 16.61
N SER A 236 11.50 5.97 17.62
CA SER A 236 11.25 5.67 19.05
C SER A 236 9.76 5.44 19.34
N GLY A 237 9.47 4.32 20.00
CA GLY A 237 8.12 3.90 20.39
C GLY A 237 7.22 3.43 19.25
N SER A 238 7.66 3.41 17.99
CA SER A 238 6.86 2.91 16.87
C SER A 238 6.76 1.39 16.86
N LYS A 239 5.56 0.82 16.59
CA LYS A 239 5.33 -0.64 16.47
C LYS A 239 6.09 -1.33 15.33
N GLY A 240 6.74 -0.59 14.45
CA GLY A 240 7.52 -1.14 13.33
C GLY A 240 8.19 -0.03 12.54
N GLY A 241 9.45 -0.21 12.15
CA GLY A 241 10.25 0.86 11.57
C GLY A 241 11.33 0.34 10.63
N ARG A 242 11.72 1.20 9.68
CA ARG A 242 12.76 0.94 8.69
C ARG A 242 13.63 2.17 8.51
N ILE A 243 14.92 1.94 8.30
CA ILE A 243 15.83 2.93 7.70
C ILE A 243 16.50 2.22 6.52
N ILE A 244 16.39 2.82 5.34
CA ILE A 244 16.81 2.23 4.07
C ILE A 244 17.76 3.19 3.36
N GLY A 245 19.06 2.84 3.38
CA GLY A 245 20.08 3.52 2.59
C GLY A 245 20.49 2.72 1.35
N THR A 246 21.50 3.23 0.64
CA THR A 246 22.03 2.69 -0.62
C THR A 246 22.86 1.41 -0.43
N ARG A 247 23.48 1.24 0.75
CA ARG A 247 24.42 0.17 1.08
C ARG A 247 23.94 -0.73 2.21
N CYS A 248 23.16 -0.22 3.16
CA CYS A 248 22.55 -1.04 4.20
C CYS A 248 21.15 -0.54 4.61
N ASN A 249 20.34 -1.46 5.12
CA ASN A 249 19.00 -1.20 5.63
C ASN A 249 18.64 -2.11 6.81
N PHE A 250 17.61 -1.71 7.56
CA PHE A 250 16.91 -2.59 8.48
C PHE A 250 15.40 -2.43 8.42
N ARG A 251 14.70 -3.44 8.95
CA ARG A 251 13.26 -3.40 9.27
C ARG A 251 13.01 -4.10 10.60
N TYR A 252 12.12 -3.56 11.42
CA TYR A 252 11.50 -4.29 12.53
C TYR A 252 9.98 -4.11 12.52
N GLU A 253 9.24 -5.06 13.09
CA GLU A 253 7.78 -5.05 13.22
C GLU A 253 7.33 -5.91 14.41
N VAL A 254 6.15 -5.67 14.97
CA VAL A 254 5.49 -6.57 15.95
C VAL A 254 4.69 -7.73 15.29
N TYR A 255 5.01 -8.08 14.05
CA TYR A 255 4.42 -9.22 13.31
C TYR A 255 5.44 -9.77 12.30
N SER A 256 5.36 -11.06 11.95
CA SER A 256 6.31 -11.65 11.00
C SER A 256 6.08 -11.15 9.57
N PHE A 257 7.17 -10.78 8.89
CA PHE A 257 7.17 -10.18 7.55
C PHE A 257 8.19 -10.79 6.57
N PHE A 258 9.02 -11.73 7.03
CA PHE A 258 10.03 -12.43 6.23
C PHE A 258 9.68 -13.91 6.06
N SER A 259 10.18 -14.53 4.99
CA SER A 259 9.91 -15.93 4.65
C SER A 259 10.96 -16.87 5.25
N GLY A 260 10.51 -18.03 5.74
CA GLY A 260 11.37 -19.07 6.29
C GLY A 260 11.57 -18.98 7.80
N ALA A 261 12.60 -19.66 8.31
CA ALA A 261 12.98 -19.58 9.72
C ALA A 261 13.82 -18.31 9.98
N PRO A 262 13.70 -17.67 11.17
CA PRO A 262 14.59 -16.59 11.55
C PRO A 262 16.04 -17.09 11.69
N SER A 263 17.00 -16.24 11.35
CA SER A 263 18.44 -16.55 11.49
C SER A 263 18.88 -16.59 12.96
N LEU A 264 18.20 -15.82 13.82
CA LEU A 264 18.43 -15.74 15.28
C LEU A 264 17.12 -15.80 16.07
N ARG A 265 17.20 -16.29 17.30
CA ARG A 265 16.12 -16.27 18.30
C ARG A 265 16.68 -15.76 19.61
N LEU A 266 16.19 -14.61 20.08
CA LEU A 266 16.59 -14.02 21.36
C LEU A 266 15.56 -14.38 22.45
N PRO A 267 16.00 -14.83 23.64
CA PRO A 267 15.11 -15.13 24.75
C PRO A 267 14.51 -13.83 25.30
N ALA A 268 13.29 -13.89 25.84
CA ALA A 268 12.65 -12.72 26.42
C ALA A 268 13.44 -12.18 27.64
N ALA A 269 13.55 -10.86 27.74
CA ALA A 269 14.27 -10.20 28.80
C ALA A 269 13.57 -10.41 30.16
N SER A 270 14.15 -11.25 31.01
CA SER A 270 13.70 -11.44 32.39
C SER A 270 13.71 -10.11 33.15
N PRO A 271 12.65 -9.79 33.94
CA PRO A 271 12.71 -8.64 34.84
C PRO A 271 13.86 -8.81 35.85
N PRO A 272 14.53 -7.73 36.27
CA PRO A 272 15.68 -7.81 37.17
C PRO A 272 15.26 -8.41 38.52
N ALA A 273 15.89 -9.51 38.90
CA ALA A 273 15.62 -10.19 40.16
C ALA A 273 15.99 -9.29 41.36
N PRO A 274 15.16 -9.25 42.42
CA PRO A 274 15.49 -8.51 43.63
C PRO A 274 16.82 -8.99 44.26
N LEU A 275 17.65 -8.05 44.71
CA LEU A 275 18.88 -8.33 45.43
C LEU A 275 18.61 -9.14 46.72
N PRO A 276 19.22 -10.33 46.90
CA PRO A 276 19.10 -11.07 48.14
C PRO A 276 19.96 -10.45 49.25
N SER A 277 19.34 -10.16 50.39
CA SER A 277 20.00 -9.76 51.64
C SER A 277 20.91 -10.88 52.20
N PRO A 278 21.92 -10.56 53.03
CA PRO A 278 23.05 -11.46 53.26
C PRO A 278 22.86 -12.53 54.36
N THR A 279 23.71 -13.57 54.30
CA THR A 279 23.97 -14.63 55.32
C THR A 279 22.83 -15.65 55.55
N ALA A 280 23.11 -16.89 55.98
CA ALA A 280 24.32 -17.41 56.65
C ALA A 280 24.88 -18.75 56.10
N PHE A 281 26.05 -19.12 56.62
CA PHE A 281 26.87 -20.29 56.24
C PHE A 281 26.33 -21.64 56.77
N ASN A 282 26.71 -22.74 56.12
CA ASN A 282 27.18 -23.94 56.83
C ASN A 282 28.17 -24.77 55.98
N VAL A 283 28.90 -25.72 56.60
CA VAL A 283 30.33 -25.98 56.29
C VAL A 283 30.70 -27.49 56.13
N THR A 284 31.00 -27.93 54.89
CA THR A 284 31.96 -29.02 54.47
C THR A 284 31.87 -30.43 55.17
N PRO A 285 32.80 -31.43 55.00
CA PRO A 285 33.97 -31.60 54.11
C PRO A 285 34.08 -32.88 53.22
N THR A 286 34.58 -32.68 52.00
CA THR A 286 35.75 -33.29 51.32
C THR A 286 36.36 -34.65 51.74
N ALA A 287 36.69 -35.50 50.73
CA ALA A 287 37.82 -36.47 50.72
C ALA A 287 38.31 -36.73 49.25
N THR A 288 39.58 -37.13 49.02
CA THR A 288 40.24 -37.13 47.67
C THR A 288 41.19 -38.36 47.39
N PRO A 289 42.21 -38.41 46.47
CA PRO A 289 42.45 -39.59 45.59
C PRO A 289 43.83 -40.30 45.72
N PRO A 290 44.07 -41.39 44.94
CA PRO A 290 45.17 -41.39 43.94
C PRO A 290 44.77 -42.12 42.61
N VAL A 291 45.71 -42.69 41.83
CA VAL A 291 46.48 -42.12 40.69
C VAL A 291 47.22 -43.28 39.92
N LEU A 292 47.71 -43.06 38.69
CA LEU A 292 48.34 -44.03 37.72
C LEU A 292 47.35 -45.03 37.06
N GLY A 293 47.52 -45.56 35.83
CA GLY A 293 48.56 -45.48 34.76
C GLY A 293 48.23 -46.50 33.63
N LEU A 294 48.88 -46.63 32.44
CA LEU A 294 49.95 -45.92 31.71
C LEU A 294 49.93 -46.31 30.19
N LEU A 295 50.41 -45.41 29.31
CA LEU A 295 51.08 -45.61 27.98
C LEU A 295 50.42 -46.27 26.73
N GLN A 296 50.68 -45.59 25.59
CA GLN A 296 51.08 -46.09 24.24
C GLN A 296 50.08 -46.55 23.14
N SER A 297 50.47 -46.22 21.90
CA SER A 297 50.05 -46.78 20.60
C SER A 297 51.29 -47.42 19.91
N PRO A 298 51.18 -48.10 18.73
CA PRO A 298 51.24 -47.39 17.45
C PRO A 298 50.50 -48.08 16.25
N HIS A 299 50.83 -47.65 15.03
CA HIS A 299 50.24 -48.01 13.73
C HIS A 299 50.67 -49.38 13.13
N TYR A 300 50.04 -49.74 12.00
CA TYR A 300 50.49 -50.48 10.79
C TYR A 300 49.48 -51.58 10.34
N ASN A 301 49.39 -52.00 9.07
CA ASN A 301 49.02 -51.35 7.78
C ASN A 301 49.21 -52.42 6.65
N TYR A 302 48.71 -52.13 5.44
CA TYR A 302 48.96 -52.78 4.14
C TYR A 302 48.05 -53.93 3.67
N ASN A 303 48.03 -54.06 2.34
CA ASN A 303 47.04 -54.76 1.52
C ASN A 303 47.60 -56.05 0.91
N LEU A 304 46.73 -56.90 0.34
CA LEU A 304 47.12 -57.74 -0.80
C LEU A 304 45.98 -57.94 -1.81
N TRP A 305 46.37 -58.02 -3.09
CA TRP A 305 45.56 -58.30 -4.27
C TRP A 305 46.16 -59.55 -4.95
N PRO A 306 45.39 -60.35 -5.72
CA PRO A 306 45.42 -60.14 -7.18
C PRO A 306 44.11 -60.47 -7.93
N LEU A 307 44.12 -60.17 -9.24
CA LEU A 307 43.05 -60.39 -10.22
C LEU A 307 42.91 -61.86 -10.68
N SER A 308 41.71 -62.23 -11.15
CA SER A 308 41.56 -62.73 -12.53
C SER A 308 40.13 -62.58 -13.11
N THR A 309 40.06 -61.76 -14.16
CA THR A 309 39.07 -61.65 -15.25
C THR A 309 37.83 -62.57 -15.33
N GLY A 310 36.65 -61.94 -15.47
CA GLY A 310 35.42 -62.51 -16.07
C GLY A 310 34.78 -61.52 -17.06
N ARG A 311 34.14 -61.98 -18.15
CA ARG A 311 33.80 -61.16 -19.33
C ARG A 311 32.35 -60.63 -19.36
N THR A 312 32.15 -59.47 -19.97
CA THR A 312 30.90 -58.67 -19.99
C THR A 312 29.78 -59.17 -20.91
N ARG A 313 28.51 -58.90 -20.54
CA ARG A 313 27.42 -58.65 -21.51
C ARG A 313 26.37 -57.67 -20.96
N THR A 314 25.85 -56.78 -21.80
CA THR A 314 25.08 -55.57 -21.42
C THR A 314 23.56 -55.77 -21.41
N LYS A 315 22.85 -55.09 -20.49
CA LYS A 315 21.37 -55.01 -20.44
C LYS A 315 20.85 -53.58 -20.71
N THR A 316 20.96 -53.11 -21.94
CA THR A 316 20.46 -51.78 -22.36
C THR A 316 19.09 -51.81 -23.07
N GLY A 317 18.53 -52.99 -23.38
CA GLY A 317 17.27 -53.11 -24.13
C GLY A 317 15.98 -52.86 -23.34
N LEU A 318 15.95 -53.18 -22.03
CA LEU A 318 14.67 -53.22 -21.28
C LEU A 318 14.11 -51.83 -20.94
N ALA A 319 14.98 -50.84 -20.69
CA ALA A 319 14.55 -49.48 -20.33
C ALA A 319 13.85 -48.76 -21.51
N LEU A 320 14.40 -48.90 -22.72
CA LEU A 320 13.84 -48.29 -23.93
C LEU A 320 12.43 -48.82 -24.25
N ALA A 321 12.18 -50.12 -24.02
CA ALA A 321 10.88 -50.74 -24.26
C ALA A 321 9.74 -50.18 -23.40
N ILE A 322 10.04 -49.57 -22.24
CA ILE A 322 9.06 -48.94 -21.35
C ILE A 322 8.99 -47.42 -21.60
N VAL A 323 10.14 -46.77 -21.78
CA VAL A 323 10.22 -45.30 -21.91
C VAL A 323 9.65 -44.82 -23.26
N LEU A 324 9.90 -45.52 -24.37
CA LEU A 324 9.42 -45.12 -25.70
C LEU A 324 7.88 -45.07 -25.82
N PRO A 325 7.10 -46.10 -25.42
CA PRO A 325 5.63 -46.02 -25.48
C PRO A 325 5.05 -44.98 -24.51
N ILE A 326 5.70 -44.70 -23.37
CA ILE A 326 5.28 -43.61 -22.46
C ILE A 326 5.49 -42.24 -23.14
N ILE A 327 6.65 -42.00 -23.75
CA ILE A 327 6.91 -40.76 -24.51
C ILE A 327 5.92 -40.63 -25.67
N ALA A 328 5.68 -41.70 -26.43
CA ALA A 328 4.70 -41.69 -27.52
C ALA A 328 3.28 -41.37 -27.04
N ALA A 329 2.85 -41.95 -25.90
CA ALA A 329 1.54 -41.65 -25.30
C ALA A 329 1.46 -40.20 -24.81
N VAL A 330 2.50 -39.67 -24.16
CA VAL A 330 2.55 -38.26 -23.72
C VAL A 330 2.53 -37.30 -24.90
N LEU A 331 3.26 -37.60 -25.99
CA LEU A 331 3.22 -36.79 -27.22
C LEU A 331 1.87 -36.87 -27.93
N ALA A 332 1.22 -38.05 -27.97
CA ALA A 332 -0.12 -38.20 -28.52
C ALA A 332 -1.17 -37.43 -27.69
N ILE A 333 -1.12 -37.51 -26.36
CA ILE A 333 -1.99 -36.74 -25.46
C ILE A 333 -1.73 -35.24 -25.62
N SER A 334 -0.45 -34.82 -25.69
CA SER A 334 -0.06 -33.43 -25.96
C SER A 334 -0.65 -32.94 -27.30
N PHE A 335 -0.51 -33.72 -28.38
CA PHE A 335 -1.04 -33.37 -29.70
C PHE A 335 -2.57 -33.33 -29.74
N VAL A 336 -3.25 -34.27 -29.08
CA VAL A 336 -4.72 -34.26 -28.94
C VAL A 336 -5.17 -33.05 -28.13
N CYS A 337 -4.51 -32.74 -27.03
CA CYS A 337 -4.75 -31.51 -26.25
C CYS A 337 -4.52 -30.26 -27.09
N LEU A 338 -3.42 -30.15 -27.84
CA LEU A 338 -3.14 -29.02 -28.73
C LEU A 338 -4.16 -28.91 -29.88
N CYS A 339 -4.65 -30.02 -30.42
CA CYS A 339 -5.75 -30.04 -31.38
C CYS A 339 -7.08 -29.61 -30.75
N PHE A 340 -7.36 -30.02 -29.50
CA PHE A 340 -8.56 -29.64 -28.78
C PHE A 340 -8.53 -28.16 -28.33
N PHE A 341 -7.38 -27.67 -27.88
CA PHE A 341 -7.14 -26.26 -27.53
C PHE A 341 -7.05 -25.35 -28.76
N SER A 342 -6.55 -25.81 -29.92
CA SER A 342 -6.58 -25.00 -31.15
C SER A 342 -7.97 -24.94 -31.78
N ARG A 343 -8.74 -26.05 -31.76
CA ARG A 343 -10.18 -26.03 -32.10
C ARG A 343 -10.97 -25.15 -31.14
N ARG A 344 -10.73 -25.26 -29.82
CA ARG A 344 -11.31 -24.34 -28.82
C ARG A 344 -10.83 -22.91 -28.97
N ARG A 345 -9.61 -22.61 -29.41
CA ARG A 345 -9.17 -21.23 -29.72
C ARG A 345 -9.83 -20.65 -30.97
N LYS A 346 -10.26 -21.48 -31.93
CA LYS A 346 -11.12 -21.02 -33.03
C LYS A 346 -12.55 -20.74 -32.54
N GLN A 347 -13.15 -21.62 -31.74
CA GLN A 347 -14.51 -21.41 -31.19
C GLN A 347 -14.57 -20.29 -30.12
N ALA A 348 -13.53 -20.13 -29.29
CA ALA A 348 -13.41 -19.07 -28.29
C ALA A 348 -13.00 -17.71 -28.89
N ARG A 349 -12.85 -17.61 -30.23
CA ARG A 349 -12.86 -16.31 -30.92
C ARG A 349 -14.28 -15.83 -31.24
N GLU A 350 -15.29 -16.68 -31.04
CA GLU A 350 -16.72 -16.42 -31.29
C GLU A 350 -17.60 -16.68 -30.04
N GLN A 351 -17.00 -16.83 -28.86
CA GLN A 351 -17.74 -17.05 -27.60
C GLN A 351 -17.24 -16.12 -26.48
N THR A 352 -17.98 -15.04 -26.27
CA THR A 352 -17.87 -14.16 -25.10
C THR A 352 -18.27 -14.90 -23.81
N PRO A 353 -17.57 -14.70 -22.67
CA PRO A 353 -17.96 -15.32 -21.41
C PRO A 353 -19.30 -14.77 -20.87
N SER A 354 -20.22 -15.67 -20.54
CA SER A 354 -21.53 -15.31 -19.96
C SER A 354 -21.39 -14.82 -18.52
N TYR A 355 -21.96 -13.65 -18.22
CA TYR A 355 -22.08 -13.09 -16.87
C TYR A 355 -23.55 -13.14 -16.43
N SER A 356 -23.93 -14.21 -15.73
CA SER A 356 -25.31 -14.66 -15.56
C SER A 356 -26.14 -13.90 -14.50
N THR A 357 -26.12 -12.56 -14.56
CA THR A 357 -27.09 -11.71 -13.84
C THR A 357 -27.52 -10.47 -14.64
N ILE A 358 -26.99 -10.26 -15.87
CA ILE A 358 -27.26 -9.07 -16.69
C ILE A 358 -28.00 -9.47 -17.97
N ALA A 359 -29.31 -9.66 -17.84
CA ALA A 359 -30.22 -9.82 -18.98
C ALA A 359 -31.06 -8.54 -19.26
N GLY A 360 -31.25 -7.67 -18.26
CA GLY A 360 -31.96 -6.39 -18.41
C GLY A 360 -31.06 -5.22 -18.81
N ASP A 361 -29.84 -5.13 -18.25
CA ASP A 361 -29.04 -3.90 -18.37
C ASP A 361 -28.41 -3.69 -19.77
N MET A 362 -28.52 -4.65 -20.71
CA MET A 362 -27.98 -4.48 -22.07
C MET A 362 -28.79 -3.47 -22.90
N GLU A 363 -30.14 -3.50 -22.84
CA GLU A 363 -30.98 -2.46 -23.48
C GLU A 363 -30.70 -1.07 -22.90
N SER A 364 -30.45 -1.02 -21.59
CA SER A 364 -30.06 0.22 -20.88
C SER A 364 -28.73 0.77 -21.40
N ILE A 365 -27.70 -0.08 -21.54
CA ILE A 365 -26.38 0.34 -22.03
C ILE A 365 -26.43 0.77 -23.51
N GLU A 366 -27.22 0.12 -24.37
CA GLU A 366 -27.37 0.56 -25.76
C GLU A 366 -28.01 1.95 -25.87
N SER A 367 -28.98 2.27 -25.01
CA SER A 367 -29.61 3.61 -24.97
C SER A 367 -28.64 4.75 -24.56
N LEU A 368 -27.50 4.41 -23.98
CA LEU A 368 -26.46 5.33 -23.49
C LEU A 368 -25.30 5.53 -24.48
N LEU A 369 -25.33 4.89 -25.67
CA LEU A 369 -24.27 4.97 -26.66
C LEU A 369 -24.33 6.25 -27.50
N PHE A 370 -23.34 7.13 -27.33
CA PHE A 370 -23.10 8.28 -28.20
C PHE A 370 -22.13 7.93 -29.33
N ASP A 371 -22.45 8.39 -30.53
CA ASP A 371 -21.51 8.39 -31.66
C ASP A 371 -20.43 9.48 -31.49
N ILE A 372 -19.20 9.20 -31.95
CA ILE A 372 -18.09 10.14 -31.92
C ILE A 372 -18.37 11.40 -32.74
N SER A 373 -19.16 11.32 -33.82
CA SER A 373 -19.50 12.51 -34.62
C SER A 373 -20.38 13.48 -33.84
N THR A 374 -21.32 12.97 -33.03
CA THR A 374 -22.16 13.77 -32.13
C THR A 374 -21.32 14.46 -31.06
N LEU A 375 -20.39 13.73 -30.41
CA LEU A 375 -19.54 14.32 -29.37
C LEU A 375 -18.49 15.28 -29.93
N ARG A 376 -17.95 15.03 -31.13
CA ARG A 376 -17.10 16.01 -31.85
C ARG A 376 -17.90 17.26 -32.21
N ALA A 377 -19.11 17.13 -32.74
CA ALA A 377 -19.95 18.30 -33.03
C ALA A 377 -20.25 19.11 -31.76
N ALA A 378 -20.63 18.45 -30.66
CA ALA A 378 -20.97 19.10 -29.40
C ALA A 378 -19.79 19.81 -28.72
N THR A 379 -18.56 19.29 -28.85
CA THR A 379 -17.34 19.81 -28.20
C THR A 379 -16.48 20.70 -29.09
N GLY A 380 -16.93 21.04 -30.31
CA GLY A 380 -16.09 21.77 -31.28
C GLY A 380 -14.85 20.98 -31.73
N ASN A 381 -15.00 19.66 -31.88
CA ASN A 381 -13.93 18.68 -32.11
C ASN A 381 -12.87 18.66 -30.99
N PHE A 382 -13.32 18.66 -29.73
CA PHE A 382 -12.47 18.73 -28.53
C PHE A 382 -11.55 19.96 -28.53
N ALA A 383 -12.07 21.13 -28.90
CA ALA A 383 -11.30 22.37 -28.91
C ALA A 383 -10.82 22.77 -27.52
N GLU A 384 -9.59 23.30 -27.43
CA GLU A 384 -8.97 23.74 -26.17
C GLU A 384 -9.80 24.83 -25.45
N SER A 385 -10.50 25.68 -26.22
CA SER A 385 -11.43 26.69 -25.68
C SER A 385 -12.62 26.10 -24.91
N ASN A 386 -12.95 24.82 -25.17
CA ASN A 386 -14.01 24.09 -24.48
C ASN A 386 -13.46 23.20 -23.36
N ARG A 387 -12.14 23.16 -23.12
CA ARG A 387 -11.52 22.33 -22.09
C ARG A 387 -11.89 22.83 -20.71
N LEU A 388 -12.45 21.94 -19.88
CA LEU A 388 -12.80 22.21 -18.50
C LEU A 388 -11.64 21.91 -17.55
N GLY A 389 -10.81 20.93 -17.89
CA GLY A 389 -9.60 20.58 -17.14
C GLY A 389 -8.97 19.28 -17.63
N GLU A 390 -7.92 18.84 -16.92
CA GLU A 390 -7.26 17.55 -17.12
C GLU A 390 -6.77 17.01 -15.78
N GLY A 391 -6.86 15.70 -15.59
CA GLY A 391 -6.30 14.98 -14.46
C GLY A 391 -5.68 13.66 -14.91
N GLY A 392 -5.24 12.82 -13.97
CA GLY A 392 -4.60 11.53 -14.26
C GLY A 392 -5.46 10.54 -15.09
N PHE A 393 -6.77 10.80 -15.16
CA PHE A 393 -7.75 9.99 -15.90
C PHE A 393 -8.09 10.56 -17.31
N GLY A 394 -7.49 11.69 -17.69
CA GLY A 394 -7.64 12.34 -19.00
C GLY A 394 -8.25 13.75 -18.96
N ALA A 395 -8.49 14.31 -20.14
CA ALA A 395 -9.01 15.66 -20.33
C ALA A 395 -10.55 15.68 -20.36
N VAL A 396 -11.16 16.72 -19.78
CA VAL A 396 -12.61 16.94 -19.76
C VAL A 396 -12.95 18.18 -20.58
N TYR A 397 -13.97 18.08 -21.45
CA TYR A 397 -14.42 19.16 -22.34
C TYR A 397 -15.90 19.46 -22.08
N LYS A 398 -16.29 20.74 -22.15
CA LYS A 398 -17.68 21.14 -22.27
C LYS A 398 -18.18 20.81 -23.68
N GLY A 399 -19.42 20.36 -23.78
CA GLY A 399 -20.14 20.29 -25.04
C GLY A 399 -21.59 20.73 -24.90
N ILE A 400 -22.22 21.04 -26.03
CA ILE A 400 -23.65 21.32 -26.12
C ILE A 400 -24.25 20.39 -27.17
N LEU A 401 -25.21 19.55 -26.77
CA LEU A 401 -25.92 18.64 -27.67
C LEU A 401 -26.93 19.39 -28.55
N ARG A 402 -27.43 18.72 -29.60
CA ARG A 402 -28.33 19.34 -30.61
C ARG A 402 -29.69 19.79 -30.06
N ASP A 403 -30.08 19.27 -28.91
CA ASP A 403 -31.26 19.64 -28.12
C ASP A 403 -31.00 20.81 -27.15
N GLY A 404 -29.76 21.31 -27.09
CA GLY A 404 -29.32 22.35 -26.15
C GLY A 404 -28.81 21.83 -24.80
N GLN A 405 -28.75 20.50 -24.57
CA GLN A 405 -28.25 19.96 -23.31
C GLN A 405 -26.74 20.20 -23.16
N GLU A 406 -26.34 20.90 -22.11
CA GLU A 406 -24.93 21.06 -21.74
C GLU A 406 -24.38 19.78 -21.09
N ILE A 407 -23.24 19.31 -21.59
CA ILE A 407 -22.58 18.07 -21.16
C ILE A 407 -21.10 18.29 -20.83
N ALA A 408 -20.55 17.41 -19.99
CA ALA A 408 -19.12 17.29 -19.73
C ALA A 408 -18.60 15.96 -20.30
N VAL A 409 -17.66 16.00 -21.26
CA VAL A 409 -17.10 14.83 -21.95
C VAL A 409 -15.68 14.58 -21.44
N LYS A 410 -15.51 13.53 -20.61
CA LYS A 410 -14.22 13.03 -20.11
C LYS A 410 -13.63 12.05 -21.14
N ARG A 411 -12.52 12.43 -21.77
CA ARG A 411 -11.79 11.63 -22.76
C ARG A 411 -10.68 10.85 -22.06
N LEU A 412 -10.92 9.55 -21.86
CA LEU A 412 -10.03 8.68 -21.09
C LEU A 412 -8.69 8.51 -21.82
N SER A 413 -7.58 8.55 -21.07
CA SER A 413 -6.25 8.36 -21.65
C SER A 413 -6.07 6.96 -22.22
N GLN A 414 -5.51 6.87 -23.44
CA GLN A 414 -5.19 5.59 -24.08
C GLN A 414 -3.90 4.94 -23.54
N SER A 415 -3.07 5.68 -22.79
CA SER A 415 -1.73 5.21 -22.37
C SER A 415 -1.71 4.30 -21.15
N SER A 416 -2.84 4.10 -20.45
CA SER A 416 -2.90 3.28 -19.24
C SER A 416 -3.81 2.05 -19.41
N GLY A 417 -3.38 0.91 -18.87
CA GLY A 417 -4.27 -0.26 -18.68
C GLY A 417 -5.37 0.01 -17.63
N GLN A 418 -5.31 1.14 -16.94
CA GLN A 418 -6.25 1.55 -15.90
C GLN A 418 -7.54 2.12 -16.49
N GLY A 419 -7.46 2.91 -17.55
CA GLY A 419 -8.62 3.55 -18.20
C GLY A 419 -9.70 2.56 -18.68
N ILE A 420 -9.32 1.32 -19.02
CA ILE A 420 -10.27 0.25 -19.37
C ILE A 420 -10.99 -0.32 -18.13
N GLN A 421 -10.34 -0.34 -16.96
CA GLN A 421 -10.98 -0.76 -15.71
C GLN A 421 -11.82 0.36 -15.09
N GLU A 422 -11.36 1.62 -15.19
CA GLU A 422 -12.13 2.81 -14.82
C GLU A 422 -13.42 2.88 -15.65
N LEU A 423 -13.31 2.76 -16.98
CA LEU A 423 -14.46 2.67 -17.88
C LEU A 423 -15.46 1.57 -17.48
N LYS A 424 -14.98 0.39 -17.06
CA LYS A 424 -15.86 -0.68 -16.57
C LYS A 424 -16.51 -0.34 -15.22
N ASN A 425 -15.75 0.23 -14.29
CA ASN A 425 -16.26 0.63 -12.98
C ASN A 425 -17.36 1.69 -13.16
N GLU A 426 -17.07 2.76 -13.91
CA GLU A 426 -18.05 3.83 -14.17
C GLU A 426 -19.25 3.32 -14.97
N LEU A 427 -19.07 2.48 -16.00
CA LEU A 427 -20.17 1.92 -16.81
C LEU A 427 -21.11 1.00 -16.00
N VAL A 428 -20.59 0.17 -15.11
CA VAL A 428 -21.42 -0.71 -14.25
C VAL A 428 -22.25 0.09 -13.23
N LEU A 429 -21.79 1.29 -12.86
CA LEU A 429 -22.49 2.16 -11.92
C LEU A 429 -23.65 2.94 -12.57
N VAL A 430 -23.63 3.18 -13.89
CA VAL A 430 -24.67 3.95 -14.61
C VAL A 430 -26.06 3.34 -14.46
N ALA A 431 -26.13 2.01 -14.49
CA ALA A 431 -27.39 1.28 -14.34
C ALA A 431 -28.00 1.37 -12.92
N LYS A 432 -27.27 1.93 -11.93
CA LYS A 432 -27.59 1.79 -10.50
C LYS A 432 -27.50 3.07 -9.66
N LEU A 433 -26.83 4.13 -10.14
CA LEU A 433 -26.69 5.39 -9.41
C LEU A 433 -27.70 6.45 -9.89
N GLN A 434 -28.78 6.64 -9.14
CA GLN A 434 -29.76 7.72 -9.36
C GLN A 434 -30.07 8.44 -8.05
N GLN A 435 -29.23 9.42 -7.68
CA GLN A 435 -29.38 10.18 -6.43
C GLN A 435 -28.87 11.63 -6.62
N LYS A 436 -29.54 12.62 -5.99
CA LYS A 436 -29.33 14.07 -6.24
C LYS A 436 -27.90 14.58 -5.95
N ASN A 437 -27.14 13.88 -5.13
CA ASN A 437 -25.78 14.22 -4.68
C ASN A 437 -24.69 13.32 -5.29
N LEU A 438 -24.97 12.65 -6.40
CA LEU A 438 -24.00 11.96 -7.25
C LEU A 438 -24.07 12.55 -8.67
N VAL A 439 -22.94 12.66 -9.37
CA VAL A 439 -22.94 13.18 -10.76
C VAL A 439 -23.50 12.12 -11.69
N ARG A 440 -24.55 12.48 -12.43
CA ARG A 440 -25.23 11.59 -13.38
C ARG A 440 -24.42 11.46 -14.67
N LEU A 441 -24.06 10.23 -15.03
CA LEU A 441 -23.62 9.93 -16.39
C LEU A 441 -24.82 10.03 -17.36
N VAL A 442 -24.61 10.74 -18.47
CA VAL A 442 -25.54 10.91 -19.60
C VAL A 442 -25.33 9.81 -20.64
N GLY A 443 -24.10 9.33 -20.82
CA GLY A 443 -23.79 8.20 -21.71
C GLY A 443 -22.29 7.96 -21.92
N VAL A 444 -21.95 7.11 -22.90
CA VAL A 444 -20.58 6.72 -23.24
C VAL A 444 -20.36 6.67 -24.76
N CYS A 445 -19.12 6.82 -25.21
CA CYS A 445 -18.71 6.52 -26.59
C CYS A 445 -17.57 5.48 -26.58
N LEU A 446 -17.77 4.39 -27.32
CA LEU A 446 -16.93 3.19 -27.31
C LEU A 446 -16.52 2.80 -28.75
N GLN A 447 -15.68 3.62 -29.39
CA GLN A 447 -15.33 3.42 -30.81
C GLN A 447 -13.82 3.20 -30.98
N GLU A 448 -13.43 1.93 -31.01
CA GLU A 448 -12.07 1.39 -31.16
C GLU A 448 -11.00 2.08 -30.26
N HIS A 449 -10.52 3.23 -30.72
CA HIS A 449 -9.49 4.04 -30.10
C HIS A 449 -10.06 5.02 -29.06
N GLU A 450 -11.23 5.62 -29.33
CA GLU A 450 -11.88 6.59 -28.44
C GLU A 450 -12.72 5.92 -27.35
N LYS A 451 -12.52 6.35 -26.10
CA LYS A 451 -13.24 5.89 -24.90
C LYS A 451 -13.64 7.13 -24.11
N LEU A 452 -14.91 7.52 -24.23
CA LEU A 452 -15.42 8.77 -23.66
C LEU A 452 -16.54 8.48 -22.67
N LEU A 453 -16.54 9.21 -21.56
CA LEU A 453 -17.63 9.26 -20.58
C LEU A 453 -18.29 10.63 -20.66
N VAL A 454 -19.62 10.66 -20.75
CA VAL A 454 -20.42 11.90 -20.93
C VAL A 454 -21.28 12.08 -19.69
N TYR A 455 -21.11 13.18 -18.96
CA TYR A 455 -21.86 13.52 -17.74
C TYR A 455 -22.69 14.78 -17.96
N GLU A 456 -23.62 15.05 -17.03
CA GLU A 456 -24.24 16.36 -16.90
C GLU A 456 -23.18 17.46 -16.68
N TYR A 457 -23.36 18.63 -17.28
CA TYR A 457 -22.45 19.76 -17.06
C TYR A 457 -22.68 20.39 -15.67
N MET A 458 -21.59 20.65 -14.96
CA MET A 458 -21.59 21.19 -13.59
C MET A 458 -21.00 22.61 -13.61
N PRO A 459 -21.82 23.67 -13.66
CA PRO A 459 -21.36 25.03 -13.98
C PRO A 459 -20.41 25.62 -12.94
N ASN A 460 -20.61 25.31 -11.66
CA ASN A 460 -19.79 25.83 -10.57
C ASN A 460 -18.51 25.01 -10.31
N ARG A 461 -18.23 23.99 -11.14
CA ARG A 461 -17.01 23.14 -11.10
C ARG A 461 -16.86 22.42 -9.75
N SER A 462 -15.63 22.06 -9.35
CA SER A 462 -15.33 21.35 -8.10
C SER A 462 -15.19 22.29 -6.91
N ILE A 463 -15.49 21.80 -5.69
CA ILE A 463 -15.35 22.57 -4.44
C ILE A 463 -13.97 23.21 -4.33
N ASP A 464 -12.90 22.49 -4.69
CA ASP A 464 -11.53 22.98 -4.56
C ASP A 464 -11.19 24.18 -5.48
N THR A 465 -11.96 24.42 -6.55
CA THR A 465 -11.86 25.60 -7.43
C THR A 465 -12.60 26.84 -6.89
N ILE A 466 -13.28 26.70 -5.75
CA ILE A 466 -13.98 27.79 -5.05
C ILE A 466 -13.37 28.01 -3.66
N LEU A 467 -13.28 26.93 -2.87
CA LEU A 467 -12.88 26.95 -1.46
C LEU A 467 -11.45 27.47 -1.23
N PHE A 468 -10.53 27.21 -2.16
CA PHE A 468 -9.12 27.56 -2.04
C PHE A 468 -8.70 28.74 -2.95
N ASP A 469 -9.65 29.39 -3.60
CA ASP A 469 -9.44 30.63 -4.35
C ASP A 469 -9.79 31.82 -3.43
N PRO A 470 -8.87 32.77 -3.17
CA PRO A 470 -9.11 33.86 -2.20
C PRO A 470 -10.28 34.77 -2.51
N GLU A 471 -10.70 34.89 -3.78
CA GLU A 471 -11.84 35.71 -4.18
C GLU A 471 -13.13 34.88 -4.22
N ARG A 472 -13.07 33.68 -4.81
CA ARG A 472 -14.25 32.81 -4.95
C ARG A 472 -14.66 32.12 -3.64
N ASN A 473 -13.76 31.95 -2.67
CA ASN A 473 -14.10 31.42 -1.34
C ASN A 473 -15.28 32.18 -0.69
N LYS A 474 -15.43 33.48 -1.02
CA LYS A 474 -16.50 34.38 -0.59
C LYS A 474 -17.88 34.00 -1.15
N GLU A 475 -17.96 33.20 -2.22
CA GLU A 475 -19.19 32.58 -2.75
C GLU A 475 -19.75 31.53 -1.77
N LEU A 476 -18.88 30.86 -1.02
CA LEU A 476 -19.26 29.79 -0.08
C LEU A 476 -19.54 30.35 1.31
N ASP A 477 -20.73 30.94 1.48
CA ASP A 477 -21.24 31.33 2.80
C ASP A 477 -21.49 30.11 3.72
N TRP A 478 -21.83 30.36 4.99
CA TRP A 478 -22.11 29.26 5.94
C TRP A 478 -23.28 28.37 5.49
N GLY A 479 -24.36 28.96 4.98
CA GLY A 479 -25.52 28.18 4.50
C GLY A 479 -25.14 27.24 3.37
N THR A 480 -24.32 27.74 2.43
CA THR A 480 -23.80 26.97 1.30
C THR A 480 -22.82 25.89 1.75
N ARG A 481 -21.88 26.19 2.65
CA ARG A 481 -20.95 25.17 3.19
C ARG A 481 -21.68 24.08 3.97
N PHE A 482 -22.68 24.43 4.79
CA PHE A 482 -23.49 23.44 5.50
C PHE A 482 -24.38 22.61 4.54
N LYS A 483 -24.97 23.24 3.51
CA LYS A 483 -25.67 22.55 2.41
C LYS A 483 -24.75 21.53 1.72
N ILE A 484 -23.50 21.91 1.48
CA ILE A 484 -22.46 21.07 0.87
C ILE A 484 -22.13 19.87 1.77
N ILE A 485 -21.80 20.09 3.05
CA ILE A 485 -21.48 19.00 4.00
C ILE A 485 -22.63 17.98 4.07
N ASN A 486 -23.88 18.44 4.23
CA ASN A 486 -25.06 17.57 4.25
C ASN A 486 -25.35 16.88 2.91
N GLY A 487 -25.01 17.50 1.78
CA GLY A 487 -25.18 16.88 0.46
C GLY A 487 -24.18 15.75 0.22
N ILE A 488 -22.90 15.95 0.55
CA ILE A 488 -21.87 14.91 0.47
C ILE A 488 -22.23 13.74 1.40
N ALA A 489 -22.65 14.02 2.65
CA ALA A 489 -22.99 12.99 3.61
C ALA A 489 -24.19 12.10 3.17
N ARG A 490 -25.18 12.68 2.48
CA ARG A 490 -26.30 11.93 1.87
C ARG A 490 -25.88 11.14 0.63
N GLY A 491 -25.04 11.72 -0.24
CA GLY A 491 -24.49 11.01 -1.39
C GLY A 491 -23.67 9.78 -0.96
N LEU A 492 -22.88 9.92 0.10
CA LEU A 492 -22.05 8.84 0.61
C LEU A 492 -22.85 7.76 1.37
N GLN A 493 -23.88 8.13 2.16
CA GLN A 493 -24.83 7.15 2.70
C GLN A 493 -25.48 6.33 1.59
N TYR A 494 -25.92 6.95 0.49
CA TYR A 494 -26.53 6.21 -0.62
C TYR A 494 -25.57 5.18 -1.22
N LEU A 495 -24.29 5.53 -1.39
CA LEU A 495 -23.27 4.58 -1.86
C LEU A 495 -23.01 3.44 -0.86
N HIS A 496 -23.03 3.72 0.44
CA HIS A 496 -22.66 2.77 1.49
C HIS A 496 -23.81 1.87 1.99
N GLU A 497 -25.03 2.39 2.01
CA GLU A 497 -26.15 1.88 2.80
C GLU A 497 -27.47 1.78 2.01
N ASP A 498 -27.84 2.79 1.21
CA ASP A 498 -29.18 2.84 0.57
C ASP A 498 -29.25 2.19 -0.83
N SER A 499 -28.12 1.98 -1.52
CA SER A 499 -28.08 1.46 -2.89
C SER A 499 -28.01 -0.08 -2.97
N GLN A 500 -28.47 -0.65 -4.09
CA GLN A 500 -28.59 -2.11 -4.29
C GLN A 500 -27.28 -2.90 -4.14
N LEU A 501 -26.14 -2.24 -4.34
CA LEU A 501 -24.81 -2.81 -4.18
C LEU A 501 -23.99 -1.79 -3.40
N LYS A 502 -23.36 -2.23 -2.32
CA LYS A 502 -22.52 -1.39 -1.47
C LYS A 502 -21.28 -0.94 -2.24
N ILE A 503 -21.14 0.36 -2.42
CA ILE A 503 -20.09 1.00 -3.24
C ILE A 503 -19.13 1.77 -2.33
N ILE A 504 -17.84 1.56 -2.51
CA ILE A 504 -16.78 2.31 -1.81
C ILE A 504 -16.05 3.17 -2.85
N HIS A 505 -15.94 4.47 -2.59
CA HIS A 505 -15.42 5.47 -3.52
C HIS A 505 -13.89 5.43 -3.66
N ARG A 506 -13.18 5.23 -2.53
CA ARG A 506 -11.71 5.15 -2.39
C ARG A 506 -10.91 6.41 -2.72
N ASP A 507 -11.50 7.41 -3.38
CA ASP A 507 -10.86 8.69 -3.71
C ASP A 507 -11.84 9.89 -3.57
N LEU A 508 -12.49 10.00 -2.41
CA LEU A 508 -13.34 11.14 -2.06
C LEU A 508 -12.48 12.33 -1.60
N LYS A 509 -12.60 13.47 -2.26
CA LYS A 509 -11.76 14.68 -2.03
C LYS A 509 -12.42 15.94 -2.59
N ALA A 510 -11.91 17.12 -2.27
CA ALA A 510 -12.51 18.40 -2.67
C ALA A 510 -12.61 18.62 -4.20
N SER A 511 -11.69 18.03 -4.98
CA SER A 511 -11.74 18.07 -6.46
C SER A 511 -12.71 17.05 -7.09
N ASN A 512 -13.13 16.02 -6.36
CA ASN A 512 -14.08 14.99 -6.82
C ASN A 512 -15.52 15.23 -6.32
N VAL A 513 -15.82 16.44 -5.83
CA VAL A 513 -17.19 16.89 -5.55
C VAL A 513 -17.48 18.13 -6.36
N LEU A 514 -18.42 18.02 -7.30
CA LEU A 514 -18.83 19.08 -8.22
C LEU A 514 -20.08 19.81 -7.71
N LEU A 515 -20.30 21.04 -8.18
CA LEU A 515 -21.40 21.91 -7.74
C LEU A 515 -22.32 22.27 -8.92
N ASP A 516 -23.62 22.04 -8.75
CA ASP A 516 -24.64 22.48 -9.71
C ASP A 516 -24.92 24.00 -9.61
N SER A 517 -25.83 24.53 -10.44
CA SER A 517 -26.23 25.95 -10.43
C SER A 517 -26.59 26.48 -9.05
N ASP A 518 -27.15 25.61 -8.21
CA ASP A 518 -27.70 25.97 -6.90
C ASP A 518 -26.66 25.77 -5.79
N TYR A 519 -25.40 25.43 -6.13
CA TYR A 519 -24.37 24.95 -5.20
C TYR A 519 -24.80 23.69 -4.43
N THR A 520 -25.55 22.79 -5.07
CA THR A 520 -25.75 21.43 -4.56
C THR A 520 -24.52 20.57 -4.91
N PRO A 521 -23.89 19.89 -3.93
CA PRO A 521 -22.75 19.04 -4.20
C PRO A 521 -23.20 17.73 -4.88
N LYS A 522 -22.36 17.24 -5.79
CA LYS A 522 -22.46 15.92 -6.40
C LYS A 522 -21.10 15.23 -6.42
N ILE A 523 -21.01 14.02 -5.85
CA ILE A 523 -19.80 13.20 -5.84
C ILE A 523 -19.55 12.65 -7.26
N SER A 524 -18.29 12.65 -7.70
CA SER A 524 -17.86 12.29 -9.05
C SER A 524 -16.55 11.47 -9.06
N ASP A 525 -16.18 10.99 -10.25
CA ASP A 525 -14.93 10.26 -10.52
C ASP A 525 -14.85 8.86 -9.87
N PHE A 526 -15.86 8.04 -10.15
CA PHE A 526 -15.99 6.66 -9.66
C PHE A 526 -14.99 5.66 -10.30
N GLY A 527 -14.00 6.12 -11.06
CA GLY A 527 -13.05 5.24 -11.76
C GLY A 527 -12.30 4.27 -10.84
N LEU A 528 -12.06 4.66 -9.57
CA LEU A 528 -11.40 3.83 -8.56
C LEU A 528 -12.36 3.03 -7.66
N ALA A 529 -13.68 3.23 -7.82
CA ALA A 529 -14.70 2.67 -6.94
C ALA A 529 -14.80 1.14 -6.99
N ARG A 530 -15.39 0.55 -5.94
CA ARG A 530 -15.52 -0.91 -5.76
C ARG A 530 -16.89 -1.31 -5.26
N LEU A 531 -17.39 -2.43 -5.78
CA LEU A 531 -18.67 -3.04 -5.45
C LEU A 531 -18.46 -4.21 -4.49
N PHE A 532 -19.15 -4.20 -3.33
CA PHE A 532 -19.20 -5.32 -2.39
C PHE A 532 -20.49 -6.12 -2.59
N GLY A 533 -20.39 -7.45 -2.46
CA GLY A 533 -21.52 -8.37 -2.58
C GLY A 533 -21.93 -8.97 -1.23
N GLY A 534 -23.23 -8.92 -0.91
CA GLY A 534 -23.78 -9.48 0.31
C GLY A 534 -23.18 -8.88 1.59
N ASP A 535 -22.92 -9.73 2.59
CA ASP A 535 -22.48 -9.34 3.93
C ASP A 535 -21.00 -8.86 4.01
N GLN A 536 -20.36 -8.59 2.87
CA GLN A 536 -19.00 -8.06 2.84
C GLN A 536 -18.94 -6.66 3.49
N THR A 537 -18.00 -6.50 4.43
CA THR A 537 -17.78 -5.27 5.21
C THR A 537 -16.40 -4.65 5.02
N ARG A 538 -15.40 -5.45 4.60
CA ARG A 538 -14.02 -5.01 4.31
C ARG A 538 -13.39 -5.92 3.26
N GLU A 539 -12.57 -5.34 2.39
CA GLU A 539 -11.74 -6.07 1.42
C GLU A 539 -10.27 -5.61 1.54
N ILE A 540 -9.35 -6.41 1.01
CA ILE A 540 -7.90 -6.14 1.02
C ILE A 540 -7.44 -6.03 -0.44
N THR A 541 -6.71 -4.97 -0.77
CA THR A 541 -6.05 -4.82 -2.07
C THR A 541 -4.54 -4.70 -1.91
N SER A 542 -3.79 -5.32 -2.82
CA SER A 542 -2.37 -5.04 -3.01
C SER A 542 -2.11 -3.72 -3.73
N ARG A 543 -3.15 -3.10 -4.33
CA ARG A 543 -3.04 -1.86 -5.11
C ARG A 543 -3.82 -0.73 -4.44
N VAL A 544 -3.13 -0.02 -3.55
CA VAL A 544 -3.59 1.27 -2.98
C VAL A 544 -3.63 2.31 -4.10
N VAL A 545 -4.72 3.08 -4.17
CA VAL A 545 -4.97 4.15 -5.16
C VAL A 545 -5.91 5.19 -4.56
N GLY A 546 -5.63 6.47 -4.79
CA GLY A 546 -6.36 7.58 -4.21
C GLY A 546 -5.41 8.70 -3.78
N THR A 547 -5.95 9.76 -3.18
CA THR A 547 -5.21 11.00 -2.94
C THR A 547 -4.67 11.09 -1.50
N TYR A 548 -3.35 11.30 -1.38
CA TYR A 548 -2.68 11.50 -0.08
C TYR A 548 -3.25 12.72 0.67
N GLY A 549 -3.46 12.55 1.98
CA GLY A 549 -4.23 13.47 2.83
C GLY A 549 -5.64 12.94 3.12
N TYR A 550 -6.33 12.39 2.11
CA TYR A 550 -7.70 11.86 2.25
C TYR A 550 -7.77 10.35 2.51
N MET A 551 -6.72 9.60 2.18
CA MET A 551 -6.67 8.14 2.40
C MET A 551 -6.56 7.78 3.89
N ALA A 552 -7.48 6.93 4.36
CA ALA A 552 -7.48 6.41 5.73
C ALA A 552 -6.21 5.58 6.06
N PRO A 553 -5.69 5.61 7.31
CA PRO A 553 -4.45 4.92 7.67
C PRO A 553 -4.44 3.41 7.36
N GLU A 554 -5.53 2.69 7.63
CA GLU A 554 -5.63 1.25 7.36
C GLU A 554 -5.59 0.93 5.86
N TYR A 555 -6.08 1.86 5.04
CA TYR A 555 -6.09 1.74 3.59
C TYR A 555 -4.72 2.09 3.00
N ALA A 556 -4.14 3.22 3.41
CA ALA A 556 -2.83 3.67 2.96
C ALA A 556 -1.70 2.71 3.36
N MET A 557 -1.73 2.16 4.58
CA MET A 557 -0.64 1.32 5.12
C MET A 557 -0.81 -0.18 4.85
N ARG A 558 -2.04 -0.69 4.70
CA ARG A 558 -2.32 -2.14 4.62
C ARG A 558 -3.22 -2.54 3.45
N GLY A 559 -3.66 -1.59 2.63
CA GLY A 559 -4.60 -1.83 1.53
C GLY A 559 -5.98 -2.32 1.99
N HIS A 560 -6.31 -2.17 3.28
CA HIS A 560 -7.63 -2.51 3.81
C HIS A 560 -8.61 -1.40 3.46
N TYR A 561 -9.65 -1.69 2.66
CA TYR A 561 -10.69 -0.71 2.36
C TYR A 561 -12.07 -1.20 2.77
N SER A 562 -12.90 -0.25 3.19
CA SER A 562 -14.26 -0.42 3.66
C SER A 562 -15.03 0.89 3.48
N ILE A 563 -16.35 0.88 3.72
CA ILE A 563 -17.14 2.11 3.82
C ILE A 563 -16.53 3.12 4.81
N LYS A 564 -15.95 2.63 5.92
CA LYS A 564 -15.29 3.45 6.96
C LYS A 564 -14.00 4.13 6.46
N SER A 565 -13.43 3.68 5.34
CA SER A 565 -12.26 4.33 4.73
C SER A 565 -12.67 5.58 3.96
N ASP A 566 -13.84 5.58 3.30
CA ASP A 566 -14.43 6.81 2.73
C ASP A 566 -14.95 7.75 3.82
N VAL A 567 -15.44 7.23 4.96
CA VAL A 567 -15.85 8.07 6.12
C VAL A 567 -14.68 8.94 6.60
N PHE A 568 -13.46 8.38 6.65
CA PHE A 568 -12.26 9.15 6.96
C PHE A 568 -12.03 10.27 5.94
N SER A 569 -12.12 9.97 4.64
CA SER A 569 -11.98 10.95 3.55
C SER A 569 -13.03 12.06 3.62
N PHE A 570 -14.27 11.72 4.00
CA PHE A 570 -15.33 12.69 4.29
C PHE A 570 -14.96 13.58 5.49
N GLY A 571 -14.44 13.02 6.57
CA GLY A 571 -13.98 13.79 7.73
C GLY A 571 -12.91 14.82 7.39
N VAL A 572 -11.88 14.41 6.61
CA VAL A 572 -10.86 15.32 6.08
C VAL A 572 -11.49 16.44 5.25
N LEU A 573 -12.37 16.09 4.31
CA LEU A 573 -13.05 17.04 3.43
C LEU A 573 -13.93 18.05 4.19
N VAL A 574 -14.60 17.63 5.27
CA VAL A 574 -15.35 18.56 6.15
C VAL A 574 -14.40 19.55 6.83
N LEU A 575 -13.23 19.11 7.31
CA LEU A 575 -12.25 20.02 7.92
C LEU A 575 -11.66 21.02 6.90
N GLU A 576 -11.44 20.62 5.65
CA GLU A 576 -11.08 21.56 4.59
C GLU A 576 -12.17 22.62 4.39
N ILE A 577 -13.44 22.19 4.26
CA ILE A 577 -14.59 23.09 4.05
C ILE A 577 -14.75 24.10 5.21
N LEU A 578 -14.49 23.69 6.46
CA LEU A 578 -14.62 24.55 7.64
C LEU A 578 -13.44 25.52 7.83
N THR A 579 -12.23 25.14 7.42
CA THR A 579 -11.00 25.92 7.64
C THR A 579 -10.57 26.76 6.44
N GLY A 580 -11.00 26.40 5.22
CA GLY A 580 -10.50 26.99 3.98
C GLY A 580 -9.06 26.58 3.64
N ARG A 581 -8.51 25.56 4.31
CA ARG A 581 -7.13 25.09 4.16
C ARG A 581 -7.09 23.72 3.46
N ARG A 582 -6.12 23.49 2.58
CA ARG A 582 -5.89 22.18 1.94
C ARG A 582 -5.26 21.20 2.93
N SER A 583 -5.72 19.95 2.92
CA SER A 583 -5.13 18.83 3.68
C SER A 583 -3.79 18.40 3.10
N SER A 584 -3.71 18.27 1.76
CA SER A 584 -2.45 18.05 1.07
C SER A 584 -1.65 19.36 1.06
N GLY A 585 -0.53 19.40 1.78
CA GLY A 585 0.32 20.58 1.88
C GLY A 585 0.83 21.04 0.51
N SER A 586 0.54 22.29 0.14
CA SER A 586 1.22 22.97 -0.96
C SER A 586 2.72 23.10 -0.65
N PHE A 587 3.58 22.94 -1.66
CA PHE A 587 5.04 23.02 -1.54
C PHE A 587 5.57 24.44 -1.20
N ASN A 588 5.26 24.92 0.01
CA ASN A 588 5.84 26.10 0.64
C ASN A 588 6.42 25.66 1.99
N ILE A 589 7.74 25.73 2.12
CA ILE A 589 8.53 24.93 3.06
C ILE A 589 8.45 25.43 4.53
N ASP A 590 8.05 26.68 4.74
CA ASP A 590 8.25 27.39 6.01
C ASP A 590 7.07 27.35 7.00
N GLN A 591 5.94 26.68 6.71
CA GLN A 591 4.75 26.79 7.58
C GLN A 591 3.67 25.68 7.52
N SER A 592 3.88 24.58 6.79
CA SER A 592 2.82 23.57 6.59
C SER A 592 2.63 22.62 7.79
N VAL A 593 1.92 23.07 8.82
CA VAL A 593 1.34 22.18 9.85
C VAL A 593 0.25 21.31 9.20
N ASP A 594 0.24 20.01 9.49
CA ASP A 594 -0.81 19.09 9.05
C ASP A 594 -2.20 19.57 9.54
N LEU A 595 -3.19 19.55 8.66
CA LEU A 595 -4.54 20.04 8.95
C LEU A 595 -5.21 19.27 10.09
N LEU A 596 -4.99 17.96 10.19
CA LEU A 596 -5.57 17.16 11.27
C LEU A 596 -4.92 17.47 12.62
N SER A 597 -3.59 17.64 12.65
CA SER A 597 -2.83 18.10 13.81
C SER A 597 -3.31 19.46 14.31
N LEU A 598 -3.40 20.45 13.41
CA LEU A 598 -3.81 21.82 13.73
C LEU A 598 -5.25 21.88 14.27
N VAL A 599 -6.20 21.19 13.62
CA VAL A 599 -7.58 21.14 14.11
C VAL A 599 -7.66 20.43 15.45
N TRP A 600 -6.91 19.35 15.67
CA TRP A 600 -6.93 18.64 16.95
C TRP A 600 -6.36 19.48 18.11
N GLU A 601 -5.26 20.20 17.88
CA GLU A 601 -4.65 21.09 18.88
C GLU A 601 -5.65 22.15 19.36
N HIS A 602 -6.21 22.93 18.42
CA HIS A 602 -7.24 23.92 18.73
C HIS A 602 -8.56 23.30 19.23
N TRP A 603 -8.86 22.03 18.90
CA TRP A 603 -9.98 21.29 19.50
C TRP A 603 -9.74 21.03 20.99
N THR A 604 -8.52 20.63 21.38
CA THR A 604 -8.18 20.41 22.79
C THR A 604 -8.00 21.68 23.61
N MET A 605 -7.67 22.81 22.95
CA MET A 605 -7.50 24.12 23.61
C MET A 605 -8.80 24.97 23.67
N GLY A 606 -9.88 24.55 23.03
CA GLY A 606 -11.11 25.35 22.90
C GLY A 606 -11.03 26.51 21.89
N THR A 607 -9.92 26.66 21.19
CA THR A 607 -9.61 27.78 20.29
C THR A 607 -9.98 27.52 18.82
N ILE A 608 -10.90 26.59 18.55
CA ILE A 608 -11.34 26.20 17.18
C ILE A 608 -11.69 27.40 16.28
N ALA A 609 -12.30 28.45 16.83
CA ALA A 609 -12.69 29.65 16.08
C ALA A 609 -11.50 30.36 15.39
N GLU A 610 -10.27 30.11 15.83
CA GLU A 610 -9.05 30.65 15.24
C GLU A 610 -8.64 29.90 13.96
N VAL A 611 -8.92 28.60 13.86
CA VAL A 611 -8.61 27.78 12.66
C VAL A 611 -9.70 27.90 11.60
N MET A 612 -10.93 28.22 12.00
CA MET A 612 -12.06 28.44 11.08
C MET A 612 -11.78 29.54 10.06
N ASP A 613 -12.26 29.32 8.84
CA ASP A 613 -12.08 30.19 7.69
C ASP A 613 -12.47 31.66 8.03
N PRO A 614 -11.59 32.65 7.81
CA PRO A 614 -11.88 34.06 8.08
C PRO A 614 -13.17 34.60 7.46
N SER A 615 -13.63 34.04 6.33
CA SER A 615 -14.88 34.42 5.67
C SER A 615 -16.14 34.11 6.50
N LEU A 616 -16.06 33.09 7.36
CA LEU A 616 -17.15 32.57 8.21
C LEU A 616 -17.22 33.24 9.59
N ARG A 617 -16.13 33.86 10.06
CA ARG A 617 -16.03 34.48 11.37
C ARG A 617 -17.13 35.53 11.57
N GLY A 618 -17.90 35.40 12.67
CA GLY A 618 -19.02 36.28 12.99
C GLY A 618 -20.29 36.10 12.14
N LYS A 619 -20.31 35.19 11.15
CA LYS A 619 -21.46 34.93 10.27
C LYS A 619 -22.09 33.54 10.45
N ALA A 620 -21.30 32.57 10.89
CA ALA A 620 -21.73 31.19 11.10
C ALA A 620 -22.17 30.95 12.57
N PRO A 621 -23.26 30.19 12.85
CA PRO A 621 -23.63 29.81 14.20
C PRO A 621 -22.56 28.92 14.86
N ALA A 622 -21.94 29.42 15.94
CA ALA A 622 -20.78 28.78 16.57
C ALA A 622 -21.03 27.33 16.99
N GLN A 623 -22.18 27.04 17.60
CA GLN A 623 -22.56 25.67 18.00
C GLN A 623 -22.67 24.72 16.79
N GLN A 624 -23.14 25.21 15.64
CA GLN A 624 -23.27 24.41 14.42
C GLN A 624 -21.90 24.16 13.77
N MET A 625 -20.96 25.13 13.81
CA MET A 625 -19.57 24.93 13.41
C MET A 625 -18.86 23.89 14.31
N LEU A 626 -18.91 24.08 15.63
CA LEU A 626 -18.30 23.17 16.61
C LEU A 626 -18.81 21.73 16.44
N LYS A 627 -20.12 21.57 16.20
CA LYS A 627 -20.75 20.29 15.87
C LYS A 627 -20.20 19.67 14.59
N CYS A 628 -19.98 20.46 13.53
CA CYS A 628 -19.39 19.96 12.28
C CYS A 628 -17.93 19.54 12.46
N VAL A 629 -17.12 20.29 13.22
CA VAL A 629 -15.75 19.91 13.59
C VAL A 629 -15.75 18.61 14.41
N HIS A 630 -16.63 18.50 15.41
CA HIS A 630 -16.78 17.31 16.24
C HIS A 630 -17.12 16.05 15.41
N ILE A 631 -18.11 16.15 14.51
CA ILE A 631 -18.49 15.06 13.61
C ILE A 631 -17.33 14.70 12.67
N ALA A 632 -16.60 15.69 12.15
CA ALA A 632 -15.43 15.44 11.30
C ALA A 632 -14.29 14.73 12.06
N LEU A 633 -14.04 15.11 13.32
CA LEU A 633 -13.07 14.44 14.20
C LEU A 633 -13.48 12.98 14.49
N LEU A 634 -14.77 12.72 14.73
CA LEU A 634 -15.29 11.34 14.81
C LEU A 634 -15.12 10.56 13.50
N CYS A 635 -15.12 11.23 12.35
CA CYS A 635 -14.88 10.59 11.06
C CYS A 635 -13.40 10.24 10.80
N VAL A 636 -12.44 11.03 11.31
CA VAL A 636 -10.98 10.82 11.10
C VAL A 636 -10.27 10.00 12.20
N GLN A 637 -11.00 9.19 12.97
CA GLN A 637 -10.41 8.30 13.98
C GLN A 637 -9.49 7.23 13.33
N ASP A 638 -8.40 6.83 14.00
CA ASP A 638 -7.47 5.81 13.45
C ASP A 638 -8.16 4.48 13.20
N SER A 639 -8.89 3.96 14.21
CA SER A 639 -9.58 2.69 14.08
C SER A 639 -10.86 2.82 13.24
N PRO A 640 -11.06 1.99 12.20
CA PRO A 640 -12.29 2.00 11.40
C PRO A 640 -13.57 1.67 12.19
N VAL A 641 -13.47 1.06 13.39
CA VAL A 641 -14.66 0.77 14.21
C VAL A 641 -15.19 2.02 14.91
N ASP A 642 -14.31 2.92 15.36
CA ASP A 642 -14.64 4.14 16.11
C ASP A 642 -15.26 5.24 15.22
N ARG A 643 -15.04 5.17 13.91
CA ARG A 643 -15.68 6.05 12.92
C ARG A 643 -17.19 5.75 12.83
N PRO A 644 -18.09 6.74 12.71
CA PRO A 644 -19.53 6.51 12.55
C PRO A 644 -19.88 5.83 11.21
N MET A 645 -21.15 5.43 11.03
CA MET A 645 -21.73 5.12 9.71
C MET A 645 -22.33 6.41 9.09
N MET A 646 -22.54 6.45 7.78
CA MET A 646 -22.97 7.69 7.12
C MET A 646 -24.44 8.04 7.41
N SER A 647 -25.30 7.04 7.62
CA SER A 647 -26.61 7.23 8.24
C SER A 647 -26.51 7.89 9.62
N THR A 648 -25.57 7.46 10.46
CA THR A 648 -25.33 8.08 11.77
C THR A 648 -24.84 9.52 11.62
N VAL A 649 -23.90 9.79 10.69
CA VAL A 649 -23.43 11.15 10.37
C VAL A 649 -24.58 12.05 9.92
N ASN A 650 -25.49 11.57 9.06
CA ASN A 650 -26.65 12.35 8.63
C ASN A 650 -27.60 12.66 9.79
N VAL A 651 -27.87 11.69 10.67
CA VAL A 651 -28.66 11.91 11.91
C VAL A 651 -27.96 12.91 12.83
N MET A 652 -26.65 12.81 13.02
CA MET A 652 -25.86 13.75 13.82
C MET A 652 -25.93 15.16 13.22
N LEU A 653 -25.79 15.32 11.91
CA LEU A 653 -25.86 16.63 11.24
C LEU A 653 -27.25 17.26 11.41
N SER A 654 -28.33 16.51 11.16
CA SER A 654 -29.71 17.02 11.17
C SER A 654 -30.28 17.31 12.56
N SER A 655 -29.90 16.53 13.57
CA SER A 655 -30.63 16.49 14.85
C SER A 655 -30.02 17.41 15.90
N SER A 656 -30.81 18.32 16.49
CA SER A 656 -30.32 19.29 17.49
C SER A 656 -29.97 18.67 18.86
N THR A 657 -30.37 17.43 19.10
CA THR A 657 -30.36 16.77 20.43
C THR A 657 -29.56 15.46 20.47
N SER A 658 -28.74 15.18 19.46
CA SER A 658 -27.87 13.99 19.47
C SER A 658 -26.80 14.10 20.56
N SER A 659 -26.80 13.16 21.50
CA SER A 659 -25.64 12.91 22.35
C SER A 659 -24.50 12.36 21.47
N LEU A 660 -23.32 12.96 21.56
CA LEU A 660 -22.15 12.62 20.74
C LEU A 660 -21.01 12.11 21.63
N GLN A 661 -20.35 11.04 21.22
CA GLN A 661 -19.16 10.53 21.92
C GLN A 661 -17.98 11.48 21.73
N ALA A 662 -17.17 11.68 22.75
CA ALA A 662 -15.96 12.50 22.62
C ALA A 662 -14.96 11.83 21.63
N PRO A 663 -14.51 12.52 20.57
CA PRO A 663 -13.53 11.96 19.64
C PRO A 663 -12.17 11.77 20.32
N LEU A 664 -11.45 10.71 19.95
CA LEU A 664 -10.05 10.51 20.35
C LEU A 664 -9.12 11.25 19.39
N LYS A 665 -7.82 11.31 19.72
CA LYS A 665 -6.80 11.95 18.90
C LYS A 665 -6.67 11.23 17.54
N PRO A 666 -6.81 11.92 16.39
CA PRO A 666 -6.55 11.35 15.07
C PRO A 666 -5.10 10.87 14.91
N VAL A 667 -4.83 10.05 13.90
CA VAL A 667 -3.46 9.66 13.51
C VAL A 667 -2.99 10.52 12.34
N PHE A 668 -1.75 11.04 12.46
CA PHE A 668 -1.19 12.06 11.59
C PHE A 668 -0.16 11.47 10.63
N PHE A 669 -0.05 12.05 9.43
CA PHE A 669 0.96 11.67 8.44
C PHE A 669 2.02 12.78 8.35
N ILE A 670 3.26 12.48 8.75
CA ILE A 670 4.33 13.48 8.85
C ILE A 670 5.39 13.26 7.74
N PRO A 671 5.34 14.01 6.64
CA PRO A 671 6.47 14.13 5.70
C PRO A 671 7.46 15.18 6.23
N LYS A 672 8.45 14.76 7.04
CA LYS A 672 9.43 15.69 7.61
C LYS A 672 10.62 15.91 6.67
N SER A 673 10.63 17.06 6.00
CA SER A 673 11.86 17.67 5.48
C SER A 673 12.78 18.05 6.66
N GLY A 674 14.09 17.94 6.48
CA GLY A 674 15.07 18.16 7.55
C GLY A 674 15.54 19.61 7.65
N TYR A 675 15.36 20.23 8.82
CA TYR A 675 16.36 21.13 9.38
C TYR A 675 16.31 21.11 10.90
N TYR A 676 17.47 21.22 11.56
CA TYR A 676 17.53 21.43 13.01
C TYR A 676 17.30 22.90 13.32
N SER A 677 16.27 23.20 14.12
CA SER A 677 16.37 24.29 15.08
C SER A 677 15.74 23.86 16.40
N THR A 678 16.55 23.80 17.44
CA THR A 678 16.07 23.75 18.82
C THR A 678 15.55 25.13 19.23
N VAL A 679 14.71 25.13 20.28
CA VAL A 679 14.47 26.15 21.33
C VAL A 679 12.98 26.07 21.76
N TYR A 680 12.69 26.41 23.02
CA TYR A 680 11.39 26.27 23.72
C TYR A 680 10.90 24.84 23.94
N SER A 681 11.65 24.12 24.78
CA SER A 681 11.06 23.13 25.70
C SER A 681 10.65 23.86 26.98
N GLU A 682 9.36 24.10 27.20
CA GLU A 682 8.81 24.41 28.52
C GLU A 682 7.72 23.40 28.90
N SER A 683 7.85 22.84 30.10
CA SER A 683 7.01 21.77 30.63
C SER A 683 5.82 22.31 31.42
N TYR A 684 4.61 21.80 31.17
CA TYR A 684 3.44 22.06 32.02
C TYR A 684 2.84 20.75 32.59
N PRO A 685 2.16 20.80 33.75
CA PRO A 685 2.05 19.64 34.63
C PRO A 685 0.91 18.67 34.30
N THR A 686 1.09 17.41 34.72
CA THR A 686 0.06 16.37 34.67
C THR A 686 -1.13 16.70 35.57
N ALA A 687 -2.27 17.05 34.98
CA ALA A 687 -3.54 17.09 35.71
C ALA A 687 -4.02 15.66 36.01
N SER A 688 -4.49 15.42 37.24
CA SER A 688 -4.94 14.11 37.71
C SER A 688 -6.24 13.64 37.05
N GLN A 689 -6.32 12.35 36.70
CA GLN A 689 -7.55 11.73 36.21
C GLN A 689 -8.65 11.69 37.28
N THR A 690 -9.85 12.13 36.93
CA THR A 690 -11.12 11.79 37.60
C THR A 690 -12.19 11.47 36.55
N THR A 691 -13.22 10.73 36.96
CA THR A 691 -14.18 10.06 36.09
C THR A 691 -15.22 11.00 35.47
N GLY A 692 -15.52 10.82 34.18
CA GLY A 692 -16.57 11.55 33.45
C GLY A 692 -15.98 12.43 32.33
N ALA A 693 -15.71 11.83 31.16
CA ALA A 693 -15.06 12.52 30.05
C ALA A 693 -16.02 13.44 29.27
N VAL A 694 -16.27 14.64 29.80
CA VAL A 694 -16.93 15.73 29.07
C VAL A 694 -16.01 16.21 27.93
N SER A 695 -16.59 16.52 26.77
CA SER A 695 -15.85 17.12 25.66
C SER A 695 -15.41 18.55 26.03
N PRO A 696 -14.14 18.97 25.85
CA PRO A 696 -13.64 20.28 26.29
C PRO A 696 -14.42 21.50 25.79
N ASN A 697 -15.20 21.35 24.70
CA ASN A 697 -15.85 22.44 23.98
C ASN A 697 -17.38 22.50 24.24
N GLU A 698 -17.82 22.01 25.40
CA GLU A 698 -19.22 22.07 25.91
C GLU A 698 -20.31 21.56 24.94
N VAL A 699 -19.95 20.71 23.98
CA VAL A 699 -20.92 20.02 23.11
C VAL A 699 -21.67 19.01 23.97
N SER A 700 -22.94 19.31 24.28
CA SER A 700 -23.73 18.65 25.31
C SER A 700 -23.93 17.15 25.06
N ILE A 701 -23.22 16.33 25.82
CA ILE A 701 -23.42 14.88 25.90
C ILE A 701 -24.56 14.61 26.89
N THR A 702 -25.80 14.70 26.42
CA THR A 702 -26.97 14.52 27.29
C THR A 702 -27.27 13.03 27.49
N GLU A 703 -27.09 12.54 28.72
CA GLU A 703 -27.78 11.32 29.16
C GLU A 703 -29.26 11.63 29.45
N LEU A 704 -30.14 10.67 29.12
CA LEU A 704 -31.56 10.72 29.45
C LEU A 704 -31.87 9.60 30.43
N GLU A 705 -32.19 9.96 31.67
CA GLU A 705 -32.86 9.03 32.59
C GLU A 705 -34.26 8.69 32.04
N PRO A 706 -34.72 7.43 32.16
CA PRO A 706 -36.01 7.00 31.63
C PRO A 706 -37.20 7.49 32.48
N ARG A 707 -38.29 7.84 31.79
CA ARG A 707 -39.66 7.95 32.31
C ARG A 707 -40.66 7.44 31.29
#